data_AF-A0A842WQ84-F1
#
_entry.id   AF-A0A842WQ84-F1
#
_cell.length_a   1.000
_cell.length_b   1.000
_cell.length_c   1.000
_cell.angle_alpha   90.00
_cell.angle_beta   90.00
_cell.angle_gamma   90.00
#
_symmetry.space_group_name_H-M   'P 1'
#
loop_
_entity.id
_entity.type
_entity.pdbx_description
1 polymer ?
#
loop_
_entity_poly.entity_id
_entity_poly.type
_entity_poly.pdbx_seq_one_letter_code
_entity_poly.pdbx_strand_id
1 'polypeptide(L)'
;MQKERRKNRLGLRARRYLTLLPIILLLTVPIFSTTITSEQYSIDIVTESKGTHAASGPPTYTNLSEYCENIWNTTSEDRISNYTKTLSEDYPERRWDSTSSTPTTPLSNAIIWVNTTIQAITDGNLAFNREVDERFIYAKQDGIGADNEPAIVISGILDSEDYPGANSVGISVAMVLEMIDILSEYSLSFDIYYVLSLAGRYNSHIDYGSRDFVGWVLENDIGIYTTLSFDKMLFTRTGFINHNKIAIRTISSALYHDRLLIPDLLLQTSKQFGSDMFLLQTDNEKADRSTASEMWRVGLAGIHLAQGYYPDPNSDSETDVWNNDDYNYDKAVEAISTSASVVIHLGLMDGNHAATYYDKQTIEISSGIGFYFTVSGKEFINVSISWQQGTELRGRIENLGSSTTVYERIENDSLIVMKYKATSLGSYRILLNNLGSVTAEVSLNITCLEDFDGDSLHGGEETEIGTSVYQRDTDSDNVNDNVEVQMGTSPLLQDSDQDGATDNQEIEYGSNPLLNDSDGDQLSDGFEIARNMDPTDIDTDDDELGDYDEIYLYFTDPTSEDSDFDGLEDGFEINAGLDPLSPDSDQDSLGDLFEILNQLNATNKDTDGDGWSDAYEVEFCLSPTNPDTDGDGIPDGLDWDPRDHWINVIAPIALFAILILTGIFGFLKLRLYKRLDAEEAREATA
;
A
#
# COMPACT_ATOMS: atom_id res chain seq x y z
N MET A 1 34.92 32.39 -31.76
CA MET A 1 36.18 32.28 -32.53
C MET A 1 37.19 31.48 -31.75
N GLN A 2 37.53 30.32 -32.30
CA GLN A 2 38.85 29.65 -32.29
C GLN A 2 39.58 29.37 -30.97
N LYS A 3 39.70 28.05 -30.73
CA LYS A 3 40.95 27.29 -30.48
C LYS A 3 41.66 27.50 -29.14
N GLU A 4 42.25 26.51 -28.47
CA GLU A 4 42.36 25.05 -28.62
C GLU A 4 43.16 24.56 -27.39
N ARG A 5 42.75 23.42 -26.80
CA ARG A 5 43.61 22.27 -26.38
C ARG A 5 44.70 22.51 -25.29
N ARG A 6 45.07 21.56 -24.42
CA ARG A 6 45.06 20.08 -24.46
C ARG A 6 45.57 19.54 -23.10
N LYS A 7 45.03 18.40 -22.66
CA LYS A 7 45.69 17.17 -22.12
C LYS A 7 44.60 16.41 -21.34
N ASN A 8 44.18 15.19 -21.66
CA ASN A 8 44.94 14.00 -22.04
C ASN A 8 44.15 13.11 -23.01
N ARG A 9 44.86 12.39 -23.90
CA ARG A 9 44.36 11.24 -24.66
C ARG A 9 45.52 10.27 -24.91
N LEU A 10 45.13 9.01 -25.12
CA LEU A 10 45.86 7.83 -25.63
C LEU A 10 46.51 6.96 -24.55
N GLY A 11 46.29 5.64 -24.53
CA GLY A 11 45.58 4.70 -25.43
C GLY A 11 45.45 3.35 -24.68
N LEU A 12 44.98 2.23 -25.23
CA LEU A 12 44.55 1.85 -26.57
C LEU A 12 43.78 0.51 -26.43
N ARG A 13 42.82 0.30 -27.33
CA ARG A 13 41.97 -0.90 -27.48
C ARG A 13 42.70 -2.14 -28.02
N ALA A 14 41.99 -3.27 -27.86
CA ALA A 14 41.87 -4.45 -28.75
C ALA A 14 42.84 -5.63 -28.46
N ARG A 15 42.46 -6.92 -28.54
CA ARG A 15 41.48 -7.56 -29.43
C ARG A 15 41.15 -9.02 -28.99
N ARG A 16 39.87 -9.39 -29.19
CA ARG A 16 39.18 -10.68 -29.39
C ARG A 16 39.98 -12.00 -29.56
N TYR A 17 39.43 -13.09 -28.99
CA TYR A 17 39.23 -14.38 -29.68
C TYR A 17 37.86 -14.99 -29.28
N LEU A 18 37.27 -15.72 -30.22
CA LEU A 18 35.87 -16.15 -30.34
C LEU A 18 35.87 -17.58 -30.91
N THR A 19 35.09 -18.51 -30.33
CA THR A 19 34.57 -19.80 -30.88
C THR A 19 33.67 -20.44 -29.78
N LEU A 20 32.32 -20.57 -29.87
CA LEU A 20 31.44 -21.50 -30.64
C LEU A 20 31.90 -22.98 -30.54
N LEU A 21 31.11 -24.04 -30.25
CA LEU A 21 29.68 -24.35 -29.97
C LEU A 21 29.64 -25.85 -29.45
N PRO A 22 28.50 -26.61 -29.36
CA PRO A 22 28.05 -27.40 -28.21
C PRO A 22 28.27 -28.93 -28.29
N ILE A 23 28.06 -29.69 -27.19
CA ILE A 23 27.82 -31.15 -27.24
C ILE A 23 26.74 -31.57 -26.23
N ILE A 24 25.73 -32.23 -26.78
CA ILE A 24 24.64 -33.02 -26.18
C ILE A 24 25.18 -34.31 -25.55
N LEU A 25 24.68 -34.72 -24.37
CA LEU A 25 24.49 -36.14 -24.08
C LEU A 25 23.36 -36.38 -23.06
N LEU A 26 22.27 -36.98 -23.54
CA LEU A 26 21.30 -37.73 -22.74
C LEU A 26 21.99 -38.88 -22.01
N LEU A 27 21.63 -39.10 -20.74
CA LEU A 27 21.56 -40.44 -20.16
C LEU A 27 20.45 -40.49 -19.12
N THR A 28 19.50 -41.38 -19.39
CA THR A 28 18.32 -41.76 -18.61
C THR A 28 18.68 -42.68 -17.43
N VAL A 29 17.65 -42.98 -16.61
CA VAL A 29 17.46 -44.17 -15.73
C VAL A 29 17.52 -43.84 -14.22
N PRO A 30 16.63 -44.38 -13.34
CA PRO A 30 15.17 -44.48 -13.38
C PRO A 30 14.52 -44.00 -12.05
N ILE A 31 13.20 -43.91 -12.03
CA ILE A 31 12.37 -43.71 -10.83
C ILE A 31 12.40 -44.98 -9.97
N PHE A 32 12.68 -44.84 -8.67
CA PHE A 32 12.29 -45.82 -7.65
C PHE A 32 11.46 -45.11 -6.58
N SER A 33 10.16 -45.39 -6.58
CA SER A 33 9.28 -45.14 -5.44
C SER A 33 9.61 -46.13 -4.33
N THR A 34 9.92 -45.65 -3.14
CA THR A 34 9.89 -46.45 -1.92
C THR A 34 8.90 -45.83 -0.95
N THR A 35 7.72 -46.44 -0.90
CA THR A 35 6.79 -46.43 0.23
C THR A 35 7.54 -46.72 1.53
N ILE A 36 7.53 -45.76 2.46
CA ILE A 36 7.84 -46.04 3.87
C ILE A 36 6.51 -46.24 4.57
N THR A 37 6.25 -47.51 4.91
CA THR A 37 5.16 -47.94 5.77
C THR A 37 5.43 -47.52 7.20
N SER A 38 4.47 -46.83 7.81
CA SER A 38 4.42 -46.59 9.25
C SER A 38 4.20 -47.90 10.00
N GLU A 39 5.19 -48.37 10.77
CA GLU A 39 4.97 -49.40 11.78
C GLU A 39 4.49 -48.74 13.08
N GLN A 40 3.30 -49.18 13.50
CA GLN A 40 2.69 -48.90 14.79
C GLN A 40 3.59 -49.37 15.93
N TYR A 41 3.88 -48.48 16.88
CA TYR A 41 4.12 -48.85 18.26
C TYR A 41 3.00 -48.26 19.12
N SER A 42 2.03 -49.10 19.45
CA SER A 42 1.00 -48.86 20.45
C SER A 42 1.62 -48.98 21.85
N ILE A 43 1.67 -47.87 22.59
CA ILE A 43 1.83 -47.88 24.04
C ILE A 43 0.53 -47.36 24.63
N ASP A 44 -0.25 -48.29 25.19
CA ASP A 44 -1.42 -47.99 26.02
C ASP A 44 -0.95 -47.27 27.29
N ILE A 45 -1.30 -45.99 27.43
CA ILE A 45 -1.39 -45.33 28.73
C ILE A 45 -2.84 -44.89 28.94
N VAL A 46 -3.42 -45.49 29.97
CA VAL A 46 -4.79 -45.33 30.43
C VAL A 46 -5.00 -43.94 31.04
N THR A 47 -5.77 -43.12 30.31
CA THR A 47 -6.78 -42.13 30.73
C THR A 47 -6.63 -41.35 32.05
N GLU A 48 -6.64 -40.02 31.91
CA GLU A 48 -7.70 -39.19 32.51
C GLU A 48 -8.30 -38.29 31.41
N SER A 49 -9.56 -38.55 31.05
CA SER A 49 -10.29 -37.77 30.06
C SER A 49 -10.77 -36.44 30.67
N LYS A 50 -10.25 -35.30 30.19
CA LYS A 50 -11.01 -34.04 30.27
C LYS A 50 -12.16 -34.14 29.27
N GLY A 51 -13.37 -33.92 29.77
CA GLY A 51 -14.62 -34.24 29.10
C GLY A 51 -14.80 -33.54 27.75
N THR A 52 -15.31 -34.31 26.80
CA THR A 52 -15.88 -33.82 25.55
C THR A 52 -17.22 -33.14 25.85
N HIS A 53 -17.31 -31.83 25.59
CA HIS A 53 -18.60 -31.16 25.45
C HIS A 53 -19.00 -31.15 23.98
N ALA A 54 -19.78 -32.16 23.59
CA ALA A 54 -20.64 -32.07 22.41
C ALA A 54 -22.07 -31.81 22.90
N ALA A 55 -22.63 -30.64 22.59
CA ALA A 55 -24.06 -30.44 22.40
C ALA A 55 -24.34 -29.04 21.82
N SER A 56 -24.95 -29.04 20.64
CA SER A 56 -25.68 -27.91 20.06
C SER A 56 -26.60 -27.23 21.10
N GLY A 57 -26.35 -25.94 21.33
CA GLY A 57 -27.12 -25.02 22.17
C GLY A 57 -27.22 -23.63 21.49
N PRO A 58 -27.96 -22.67 22.07
CA PRO A 58 -28.15 -21.32 21.49
C PRO A 58 -26.78 -20.61 21.31
N PRO A 59 -26.68 -19.57 20.46
CA PRO A 59 -25.39 -19.04 20.00
C PRO A 59 -24.42 -18.85 21.17
N THR A 60 -23.25 -19.47 21.07
CA THR A 60 -22.18 -19.43 22.05
C THR A 60 -21.56 -18.04 22.04
N TYR A 61 -22.11 -17.15 22.86
CA TYR A 61 -21.51 -15.84 23.09
C TYR A 61 -20.16 -16.01 23.81
N THR A 62 -19.11 -15.41 23.27
CA THR A 62 -17.82 -15.28 23.97
C THR A 62 -18.02 -14.35 25.17
N ASN A 63 -18.04 -14.90 26.38
CA ASN A 63 -18.28 -14.10 27.58
C ASN A 63 -17.02 -13.33 27.98
N LEU A 64 -16.86 -12.11 27.45
CA LEU A 64 -15.72 -11.24 27.71
C LEU A 64 -15.43 -11.06 29.21
N SER A 65 -16.46 -11.03 30.07
CA SER A 65 -16.24 -10.84 31.51
C SER A 65 -15.49 -11.99 32.16
N GLU A 66 -15.75 -13.23 31.71
CA GLU A 66 -15.11 -14.43 32.25
C GLU A 66 -13.62 -14.48 31.87
N TYR A 67 -13.29 -14.10 30.62
CA TYR A 67 -11.90 -13.98 30.18
C TYR A 67 -11.16 -12.92 31.00
N CYS A 68 -11.73 -11.72 31.15
CA CYS A 68 -11.14 -10.67 31.98
C CYS A 68 -10.94 -11.15 33.42
N GLU A 69 -11.94 -11.76 34.05
CA GLU A 69 -11.82 -12.30 35.41
C GLU A 69 -10.70 -13.36 35.52
N ASN A 70 -10.59 -14.25 34.54
CA ASN A 70 -9.52 -15.26 34.51
C ASN A 70 -8.14 -14.60 34.41
N ILE A 71 -7.97 -13.65 33.49
CA ILE A 71 -6.70 -12.92 33.30
C ILE A 71 -6.29 -12.21 34.59
N TRP A 72 -7.21 -11.51 35.26
CA TRP A 72 -6.93 -10.85 36.52
C TRP A 72 -6.50 -11.82 37.64
N ASN A 73 -7.01 -13.05 37.62
CA ASN A 73 -6.62 -14.09 38.58
C ASN A 73 -5.27 -14.75 38.23
N THR A 74 -4.90 -14.77 36.95
CA THR A 74 -3.64 -15.37 36.48
C THR A 74 -2.46 -14.41 36.58
N THR A 75 -2.65 -13.11 36.30
CA THR A 75 -1.59 -12.11 36.36
C THR A 75 -0.96 -12.05 37.75
N SER A 76 0.35 -12.27 37.84
CA SER A 76 1.06 -12.46 39.10
C SER A 76 2.04 -11.32 39.40
N GLU A 77 1.73 -10.53 40.42
CA GLU A 77 2.64 -9.51 40.98
C GLU A 77 4.00 -10.13 41.39
N ASP A 78 3.96 -11.33 41.98
CA ASP A 78 5.16 -12.06 42.40
C ASP A 78 6.06 -12.41 41.22
N ARG A 79 5.51 -12.83 40.07
CA ARG A 79 6.32 -13.10 38.87
C ARG A 79 6.92 -11.82 38.31
N ILE A 80 6.10 -10.79 38.15
CA ILE A 80 6.53 -9.50 37.60
C ILE A 80 7.66 -8.89 38.45
N SER A 81 7.50 -8.88 39.77
CA SER A 81 8.52 -8.36 40.69
C SER A 81 9.78 -9.22 40.72
N ASN A 82 9.67 -10.55 40.63
CA ASN A 82 10.84 -11.44 40.54
C ASN A 82 11.62 -11.26 39.23
N TYR A 83 10.95 -11.14 38.08
CA TYR A 83 11.62 -10.84 36.80
C TYR A 83 12.33 -9.48 36.86
N THR A 84 11.65 -8.47 37.39
CA THR A 84 12.23 -7.13 37.58
C THR A 84 13.45 -7.18 38.49
N LYS A 85 13.37 -7.93 39.59
CA LYS A 85 14.48 -8.18 40.51
C LYS A 85 15.66 -8.83 39.81
N THR A 86 15.46 -9.97 39.12
CA THR A 86 16.52 -10.68 38.42
C THR A 86 17.22 -9.79 37.40
N LEU A 87 16.47 -9.01 36.61
CA LEU A 87 17.07 -8.06 35.67
C LEU A 87 17.90 -7.00 36.42
N SER A 88 17.36 -6.42 37.49
CA SER A 88 18.06 -5.35 38.22
C SER A 88 19.27 -5.80 39.06
N GLU A 89 19.23 -7.00 39.64
CA GLU A 89 20.28 -7.51 40.54
C GLU A 89 21.32 -8.38 39.82
N ASP A 90 20.88 -9.30 38.95
CA ASP A 90 21.76 -10.30 38.32
C ASP A 90 22.35 -9.77 37.00
N TYR A 91 21.65 -8.86 36.33
CA TYR A 91 22.06 -8.27 35.06
C TYR A 91 21.98 -6.73 35.07
N PRO A 92 22.63 -6.00 36.00
CA PRO A 92 22.65 -4.54 35.98
C PRO A 92 23.46 -4.02 34.78
N GLU A 93 23.30 -2.74 34.41
CA GLU A 93 24.11 -2.08 33.37
C GLU A 93 24.04 -2.75 31.97
N ARG A 94 22.82 -3.10 31.53
CA ARG A 94 22.55 -3.78 30.25
C ARG A 94 22.72 -2.84 29.05
N ARG A 95 23.94 -2.40 28.76
CA ARG A 95 24.20 -1.40 27.72
C ARG A 95 24.45 -1.99 26.34
N TRP A 96 24.12 -1.18 25.34
CA TRP A 96 24.64 -1.29 23.98
C TRP A 96 25.93 -0.46 23.81
N ASP A 97 27.06 -1.09 23.50
CA ASP A 97 28.34 -0.37 23.37
C ASP A 97 28.47 0.32 22.01
N SER A 98 28.46 1.65 22.04
CA SER A 98 28.64 2.53 20.89
C SER A 98 29.95 2.42 20.14
N THR A 99 31.01 1.98 20.79
CA THR A 99 32.32 1.90 20.16
C THR A 99 32.53 0.59 19.42
N SER A 100 31.95 -0.49 19.93
CA SER A 100 32.05 -1.83 19.34
C SER A 100 30.82 -2.22 18.52
N SER A 101 29.70 -1.50 18.65
CA SER A 101 28.39 -1.88 18.09
C SER A 101 27.97 -3.29 18.53
N THR A 102 28.24 -3.62 19.80
CA THR A 102 27.90 -4.92 20.39
C THR A 102 27.30 -4.77 21.78
N PRO A 103 26.50 -5.74 22.26
CA PRO A 103 25.97 -5.72 23.62
C PRO A 103 27.07 -5.92 24.67
N THR A 104 26.95 -5.29 25.84
CA THR A 104 27.81 -5.60 26.99
C THR A 104 27.59 -7.02 27.49
N THR A 105 28.50 -7.55 28.31
CA THR A 105 28.33 -8.88 28.92
C THR A 105 27.04 -9.01 29.73
N PRO A 106 26.64 -8.04 30.58
CA PRO A 106 25.34 -8.08 31.25
C PRO A 106 24.15 -8.12 30.28
N LEU A 107 24.16 -7.29 29.23
CA LEU A 107 23.08 -7.31 28.22
C LEU A 107 23.03 -8.66 27.47
N SER A 108 24.18 -9.18 27.05
CA SER A 108 24.28 -10.49 26.39
C SER A 108 23.73 -11.62 27.26
N ASN A 109 24.04 -11.62 28.56
CA ASN A 109 23.53 -12.61 29.49
C ASN A 109 22.03 -12.42 29.76
N ALA A 110 21.55 -11.17 29.84
CA ALA A 110 20.13 -10.88 29.97
C ALA A 110 19.33 -11.39 28.75
N ILE A 111 19.84 -11.22 27.53
CA ILE A 111 19.21 -11.76 26.32
C ILE A 111 19.10 -13.30 26.40
N ILE A 112 20.16 -13.99 26.84
CA ILE A 112 20.13 -15.45 27.03
C ILE A 112 19.11 -15.85 28.10
N TRP A 113 19.07 -15.11 29.21
CA TRP A 113 18.12 -15.36 30.30
C TRP A 113 16.69 -15.17 29.84
N VAL A 114 16.35 -14.05 29.20
CA VAL A 114 15.01 -13.79 28.65
C VAL A 114 14.59 -14.90 27.69
N ASN A 115 15.48 -15.31 26.78
CA ASN A 115 15.18 -16.39 25.83
C ASN A 115 15.00 -17.76 26.51
N THR A 116 15.73 -18.03 27.60
CA THR A 116 15.53 -19.25 28.39
C THR A 116 14.21 -19.20 29.16
N THR A 117 13.84 -18.03 29.66
CA THR A 117 12.59 -17.81 30.41
C THR A 117 11.37 -17.99 29.52
N ILE A 118 11.34 -17.40 28.31
CA ILE A 118 10.22 -17.61 27.37
C ILE A 118 10.06 -19.08 26.98
N GLN A 119 11.18 -19.79 26.73
CA GLN A 119 11.14 -21.22 26.44
C GLN A 119 10.61 -22.03 27.64
N ALA A 120 10.91 -21.63 28.87
CA ALA A 120 10.40 -22.30 30.06
C ALA A 120 8.90 -22.04 30.29
N ILE A 121 8.44 -20.81 30.04
CA ILE A 121 7.03 -20.41 30.21
C ILE A 121 6.14 -21.07 29.16
N THR A 122 6.64 -21.19 27.93
CA THR A 122 5.85 -21.67 26.79
C THR A 122 6.10 -23.14 26.44
N ASP A 123 6.74 -23.90 27.33
CA ASP A 123 7.16 -25.29 27.08
C ASP A 123 7.97 -25.48 25.79
N GLY A 124 8.72 -24.45 25.39
CA GLY A 124 9.56 -24.41 24.20
C GLY A 124 8.85 -24.01 22.91
N ASN A 125 7.56 -23.64 22.97
CA ASN A 125 6.79 -23.23 21.80
C ASN A 125 7.25 -21.88 21.23
N LEU A 126 7.70 -20.96 22.09
CA LEU A 126 8.23 -19.67 21.67
C LEU A 126 9.71 -19.53 22.00
N ALA A 127 10.43 -18.85 21.11
CA ALA A 127 11.82 -18.45 21.30
C ALA A 127 12.07 -17.11 20.59
N PHE A 128 12.97 -16.31 21.16
CA PHE A 128 13.40 -15.06 20.53
C PHE A 128 14.37 -15.32 19.38
N ASN A 129 13.99 -14.84 18.20
CA ASN A 129 14.85 -14.72 17.04
C ASN A 129 15.70 -13.45 17.12
N ARG A 130 16.84 -13.47 16.41
CA ARG A 130 17.77 -12.34 16.29
C ARG A 130 17.91 -11.97 14.82
N GLU A 131 17.63 -10.73 14.48
CA GLU A 131 17.89 -10.18 13.15
C GLU A 131 19.25 -9.47 13.09
N VAL A 132 19.64 -9.12 11.86
CA VAL A 132 20.92 -8.50 11.51
C VAL A 132 21.13 -7.22 12.34
N ASP A 133 22.35 -7.05 12.86
CA ASP A 133 22.81 -6.01 13.80
C ASP A 133 22.45 -6.16 15.29
N GLU A 134 21.68 -7.19 15.69
CA GLU A 134 21.35 -7.51 17.10
C GLU A 134 20.70 -6.34 17.89
N ARG A 135 20.09 -5.35 17.23
CA ARG A 135 19.53 -4.16 17.90
C ARG A 135 18.10 -4.35 18.43
N PHE A 136 17.44 -5.43 18.07
CA PHE A 136 16.20 -5.91 18.68
C PHE A 136 16.14 -7.44 18.65
N ILE A 137 15.27 -8.01 19.48
CA ILE A 137 14.89 -9.43 19.43
C ILE A 137 13.37 -9.53 19.38
N TYR A 138 12.86 -10.53 18.68
CA TYR A 138 11.41 -10.78 18.61
C TYR A 138 11.06 -12.25 18.72
N ALA A 139 9.90 -12.56 19.28
CA ALA A 139 9.27 -13.87 19.22
C ALA A 139 7.91 -13.71 18.56
N LYS A 140 7.56 -14.63 17.65
CA LYS A 140 6.29 -14.64 16.95
C LYS A 140 5.41 -15.75 17.50
N GLN A 141 4.21 -15.41 17.96
CA GLN A 141 3.14 -16.36 18.21
C GLN A 141 2.20 -16.33 17.01
N ASP A 142 2.06 -17.47 16.33
CA ASP A 142 1.21 -17.59 15.15
C ASP A 142 -0.27 -17.55 15.54
N GLY A 143 -1.04 -16.78 14.77
CA GLY A 143 -2.49 -16.73 14.83
C GLY A 143 -3.15 -17.93 14.15
N ILE A 144 -4.47 -18.05 14.34
CA ILE A 144 -5.31 -19.07 13.69
C ILE A 144 -6.27 -18.49 12.64
N GLY A 145 -6.24 -17.17 12.42
CA GLY A 145 -7.10 -16.50 11.44
C GLY A 145 -6.58 -16.63 10.01
N ALA A 146 -7.10 -15.77 9.12
CA ALA A 146 -6.69 -15.76 7.72
C ALA A 146 -5.20 -15.40 7.58
N ASP A 147 -4.59 -15.86 6.49
CA ASP A 147 -3.25 -15.41 6.11
C ASP A 147 -3.31 -13.88 5.84
N ASN A 148 -2.30 -13.14 6.31
CA ASN A 148 -2.16 -11.67 6.19
C ASN A 148 -3.00 -10.79 7.14
N GLU A 149 -3.66 -11.36 8.16
CA GLU A 149 -4.25 -10.54 9.21
C GLU A 149 -3.21 -9.65 9.89
N PRO A 150 -3.52 -8.36 10.16
CA PRO A 150 -2.54 -7.44 10.71
C PRO A 150 -2.22 -7.84 12.16
N ALA A 151 -0.93 -7.91 12.47
CA ALA A 151 -0.44 -8.40 13.74
C ALA A 151 -0.55 -7.36 14.86
N ILE A 152 -0.52 -7.83 16.11
CA ILE A 152 -0.34 -6.99 17.29
C ILE A 152 1.09 -7.10 17.80
N VAL A 153 1.72 -5.96 18.07
CA VAL A 153 3.07 -5.91 18.66
C VAL A 153 2.98 -5.62 20.15
N ILE A 154 3.60 -6.46 20.96
CA ILE A 154 3.82 -6.22 22.40
C ILE A 154 5.30 -5.95 22.60
N SER A 155 5.63 -4.74 23.05
CA SER A 155 7.04 -4.31 23.07
C SER A 155 7.50 -3.73 24.40
N GLY A 156 8.78 -3.91 24.67
CA GLY A 156 9.51 -3.31 25.78
C GLY A 156 10.96 -3.01 25.41
N ILE A 157 11.72 -2.49 26.37
CA ILE A 157 13.14 -2.12 26.20
C ILE A 157 13.96 -2.98 27.17
N LEU A 158 14.98 -3.68 26.67
CA LEU A 158 15.84 -4.52 27.50
C LEU A 158 17.07 -3.77 28.01
N ASP A 159 17.61 -2.85 27.19
CA ASP A 159 18.83 -2.13 27.50
C ASP A 159 18.65 -1.05 28.57
N SER A 160 19.61 -0.95 29.49
CA SER A 160 19.64 0.03 30.57
C SER A 160 20.95 0.82 30.56
N GLU A 161 20.92 1.99 31.21
CA GLU A 161 22.11 2.81 31.47
C GLU A 161 23.01 2.18 32.57
N ASP A 162 23.99 2.94 33.08
CA ASP A 162 24.96 2.57 34.14
C ASP A 162 24.35 2.33 35.53
N TYR A 163 23.16 1.73 35.62
CA TYR A 163 22.38 1.56 36.84
C TYR A 163 21.65 0.20 36.87
N PRO A 164 21.11 -0.24 38.03
CA PRO A 164 20.36 -1.50 38.12
C PRO A 164 19.16 -1.55 37.15
N GLY A 165 18.47 -0.42 37.01
CA GLY A 165 17.47 -0.23 35.96
C GLY A 165 16.23 -1.09 36.16
N ALA A 166 15.64 -1.08 37.35
CA ALA A 166 14.41 -1.80 37.66
C ALA A 166 13.18 -1.19 36.98
N ASN A 167 12.87 0.08 37.22
CA ASN A 167 11.80 0.80 36.56
C ASN A 167 12.23 1.29 35.17
N SER A 168 13.49 1.67 34.99
CA SER A 168 14.09 2.11 33.73
C SER A 168 15.19 1.13 33.31
N VAL A 169 14.90 -0.03 32.74
CA VAL A 169 13.63 -0.46 32.09
C VAL A 169 13.25 -1.93 32.36
N GLY A 170 13.84 -2.56 33.37
CA GLY A 170 13.65 -3.99 33.69
C GLY A 170 12.19 -4.42 33.82
N ILE A 171 11.32 -3.53 34.32
CA ILE A 171 9.88 -3.75 34.39
C ILE A 171 9.24 -3.96 33.02
N SER A 172 9.69 -3.27 31.97
CA SER A 172 9.11 -3.44 30.63
C SER A 172 9.31 -4.86 30.09
N VAL A 173 10.48 -5.44 30.35
CA VAL A 173 10.80 -6.85 30.01
C VAL A 173 9.94 -7.80 30.84
N ALA A 174 9.80 -7.55 32.13
CA ALA A 174 8.95 -8.35 33.01
C ALA A 174 7.48 -8.33 32.54
N MET A 175 6.99 -7.18 32.07
CA MET A 175 5.65 -7.06 31.51
C MET A 175 5.49 -7.83 30.20
N VAL A 176 6.47 -7.77 29.28
CA VAL A 176 6.43 -8.57 28.04
C VAL A 176 6.44 -10.07 28.34
N LEU A 177 7.26 -10.53 29.30
CA LEU A 177 7.30 -11.93 29.72
C LEU A 177 5.97 -12.41 30.33
N GLU A 178 5.33 -11.59 31.16
CA GLU A 178 4.03 -11.91 31.75
C GLU A 178 2.91 -11.87 30.69
N MET A 179 2.97 -10.95 29.73
CA MET A 179 2.05 -10.95 28.59
C MET A 179 2.18 -12.23 27.76
N ILE A 180 3.40 -12.75 27.56
CA ILE A 180 3.62 -14.03 26.88
C ILE A 180 3.02 -15.20 27.67
N ASP A 181 3.25 -15.25 28.99
CA ASP A 181 2.69 -16.27 29.89
C ASP A 181 1.16 -16.35 29.74
N ILE A 182 0.49 -15.19 29.71
CA ILE A 182 -0.97 -15.13 29.58
C ILE A 182 -1.44 -15.44 28.16
N LEU A 183 -0.90 -14.76 27.15
CA LEU A 183 -1.44 -14.79 25.79
C LEU A 183 -1.09 -16.06 25.02
N SER A 184 0.00 -16.75 25.38
CA SER A 184 0.37 -18.02 24.75
C SER A 184 -0.59 -19.17 25.07
N GLU A 185 -1.47 -19.01 26.07
CA GLU A 185 -2.54 -19.96 26.37
C GLU A 185 -3.75 -19.85 25.42
N TYR A 186 -3.82 -18.78 24.62
CA TYR A 186 -4.97 -18.48 23.76
C TYR A 186 -4.63 -18.64 22.28
N SER A 187 -5.56 -19.19 21.52
CA SER A 187 -5.52 -19.20 20.05
C SER A 187 -6.27 -17.98 19.53
N LEU A 188 -5.54 -17.01 18.99
CA LEU A 188 -6.06 -15.71 18.57
C LEU A 188 -6.08 -15.61 17.04
N SER A 189 -6.98 -14.80 16.48
CA SER A 189 -7.16 -14.68 15.03
C SER A 189 -6.00 -14.00 14.29
N PHE A 190 -5.05 -13.38 15.00
CA PHE A 190 -3.91 -12.66 14.40
C PHE A 190 -2.60 -13.09 15.03
N ASP A 191 -1.51 -12.79 14.34
CA ASP A 191 -0.15 -12.98 14.84
C ASP A 191 0.17 -11.98 15.97
N ILE A 192 0.97 -12.43 16.93
CA ILE A 192 1.52 -11.56 17.98
C ILE A 192 3.04 -11.55 17.90
N TYR A 193 3.61 -10.34 17.79
CA TYR A 193 5.04 -10.11 17.88
C TYR A 193 5.40 -9.57 19.25
N TYR A 194 6.14 -10.36 20.03
CA TYR A 194 6.74 -9.93 21.28
C TYR A 194 8.13 -9.39 20.99
N VAL A 195 8.40 -8.11 21.30
CA VAL A 195 9.61 -7.42 20.85
C VAL A 195 10.34 -6.78 22.03
N LEU A 196 11.65 -6.93 22.06
CA LEU A 196 12.51 -6.21 23.02
C LEU A 196 13.59 -5.44 22.26
N SER A 197 13.58 -4.11 22.41
CA SER A 197 14.62 -3.22 21.87
C SER A 197 15.90 -3.32 22.72
N LEU A 198 17.06 -3.35 22.06
CA LEU A 198 18.38 -3.51 22.68
C LEU A 198 19.27 -2.26 22.57
N ALA A 199 18.88 -1.27 21.78
CA ALA A 199 19.61 -0.02 21.57
C ALA A 199 18.69 1.21 21.76
N GLY A 200 17.72 1.10 22.68
CA GLY A 200 16.75 2.15 22.93
C GLY A 200 17.27 3.33 23.73
N ARG A 201 18.35 3.13 24.49
CA ARG A 201 18.97 4.16 25.33
C ARG A 201 20.26 4.74 24.77
N TYR A 202 20.73 4.24 23.63
CA TYR A 202 22.01 4.60 23.00
C TYR A 202 22.22 6.10 22.73
N ASN A 203 21.19 6.80 22.23
CA ASN A 203 21.22 8.24 22.01
C ASN A 203 20.02 8.87 22.72
N SER A 204 20.29 9.96 23.43
CA SER A 204 19.30 10.82 24.11
C SER A 204 18.04 11.19 23.31
N HIS A 205 18.02 11.05 21.98
CA HIS A 205 16.88 11.44 21.13
C HIS A 205 16.33 10.32 20.23
N ILE A 206 16.95 9.14 20.15
CA ILE A 206 16.57 8.08 19.19
C ILE A 206 16.70 6.71 19.86
N ASP A 207 15.61 5.93 19.78
CA ASP A 207 15.60 4.49 20.05
C ASP A 207 15.95 3.75 18.76
N TYR A 208 17.21 3.30 18.62
CA TYR A 208 17.65 2.65 17.39
C TYR A 208 17.05 1.26 17.23
N GLY A 209 16.93 0.49 18.32
CA GLY A 209 16.40 -0.87 18.25
C GLY A 209 14.93 -0.90 17.82
N SER A 210 14.11 0.00 18.37
CA SER A 210 12.72 0.15 17.93
C SER A 210 12.64 0.64 16.49
N ARG A 211 13.52 1.55 16.07
CA ARG A 211 13.55 2.03 14.67
C ARG A 211 13.91 0.92 13.70
N ASP A 212 14.91 0.10 14.02
CA ASP A 212 15.29 -1.02 13.17
C ASP A 212 14.18 -2.07 13.11
N PHE A 213 13.48 -2.32 14.22
CA PHE A 213 12.29 -3.17 14.22
C PHE A 213 11.19 -2.64 13.30
N VAL A 214 10.87 -1.34 13.38
CA VAL A 214 9.88 -0.71 12.49
C VAL A 214 10.33 -0.79 11.02
N GLY A 215 11.62 -0.58 10.75
CA GLY A 215 12.17 -0.77 9.41
C GLY A 215 12.00 -2.20 8.92
N TRP A 216 12.29 -3.18 9.77
CA TRP A 216 12.11 -4.60 9.46
C TRP A 216 10.64 -4.98 9.20
N VAL A 217 9.69 -4.43 9.96
CA VAL A 217 8.24 -4.59 9.71
C VAL A 217 7.88 -4.14 8.30
N LEU A 218 8.34 -2.96 7.89
CA LEU A 218 8.07 -2.40 6.56
C LEU A 218 8.78 -3.19 5.44
N GLU A 219 10.01 -3.63 5.67
CA GLU A 219 10.78 -4.42 4.69
C GLU A 219 10.20 -5.81 4.44
N ASN A 220 9.49 -6.38 5.42
CA ASN A 220 8.87 -7.70 5.33
C ASN A 220 7.34 -7.64 5.09
N ASP A 221 6.80 -6.44 4.82
CA ASP A 221 5.38 -6.23 4.53
C ASP A 221 4.45 -6.81 5.60
N ILE A 222 4.80 -6.61 6.87
CA ILE A 222 4.02 -7.11 8.00
C ILE A 222 2.98 -6.06 8.36
N GLY A 223 1.70 -6.34 8.08
CA GLY A 223 0.59 -5.50 8.53
C GLY A 223 0.54 -5.42 10.07
N ILE A 224 0.41 -4.22 10.63
CA ILE A 224 0.34 -4.00 12.08
C ILE A 224 -0.95 -3.28 12.44
N TYR A 225 -1.80 -3.93 13.23
CA TYR A 225 -3.05 -3.33 13.71
C TYR A 225 -2.76 -2.32 14.83
N THR A 226 -1.95 -2.73 15.82
CA THR A 226 -1.49 -1.81 16.86
C THR A 226 -0.25 -2.33 17.59
N THR A 227 0.46 -1.42 18.25
CA THR A 227 1.58 -1.73 19.13
C THR A 227 1.26 -1.33 20.57
N LEU A 228 1.39 -2.24 21.52
CA LEU A 228 1.38 -1.96 22.96
C LEU A 228 2.83 -1.89 23.45
N SER A 229 3.33 -0.67 23.68
CA SER A 229 4.69 -0.41 24.17
C SER A 229 4.67 -0.07 25.66
N PHE A 230 5.34 -0.89 26.47
CA PHE A 230 5.49 -0.67 27.89
C PHE A 230 6.83 0.02 28.21
N ASP A 231 6.78 1.13 28.96
CA ASP A 231 7.97 1.80 29.49
C ASP A 231 7.71 2.31 30.91
N LYS A 232 8.70 2.25 31.80
CA LYS A 232 8.68 2.82 33.16
C LYS A 232 7.32 2.76 33.87
N MET A 233 6.94 1.62 34.43
CA MET A 233 5.57 1.44 34.95
C MET A 233 5.41 1.70 36.46
N LEU A 234 6.47 1.58 37.26
CA LEU A 234 6.35 1.38 38.71
C LEU A 234 6.20 2.67 39.53
N PHE A 235 6.78 3.78 39.07
CA PHE A 235 6.87 4.98 39.90
C PHE A 235 5.51 5.55 40.31
N THR A 236 5.38 5.86 41.60
CA THR A 236 4.26 6.61 42.18
C THR A 236 4.75 7.78 43.00
N ARG A 237 3.92 8.83 43.08
CA ARG A 237 4.24 10.03 43.87
C ARG A 237 3.19 10.31 44.94
N THR A 238 3.27 9.58 46.05
CA THR A 238 2.30 9.66 47.16
C THR A 238 2.02 11.11 47.58
N GLY A 239 0.72 11.44 47.78
CA GLY A 239 0.25 12.76 48.19
C GLY A 239 -0.05 13.73 47.05
N PHE A 240 0.07 13.30 45.79
CA PHE A 240 -0.29 14.08 44.60
C PHE A 240 -1.51 13.49 43.88
N ILE A 241 -2.28 14.32 43.17
CA ILE A 241 -3.35 13.82 42.30
C ILE A 241 -2.76 12.99 41.16
N ASN A 242 -3.47 11.97 40.68
CA ASN A 242 -3.01 11.08 39.61
C ASN A 242 -1.67 10.36 39.91
N HIS A 243 -1.25 10.27 41.17
CA HIS A 243 0.03 9.68 41.54
C HIS A 243 0.18 8.20 41.18
N ASN A 244 -0.94 7.49 41.06
CA ASN A 244 -1.00 6.07 40.75
C ASN A 244 -1.50 5.79 39.32
N LYS A 245 -1.67 6.83 38.49
CA LYS A 245 -2.23 6.65 37.14
C LYS A 245 -1.17 6.15 36.14
N ILE A 246 -1.61 5.37 35.18
CA ILE A 246 -0.91 4.87 34.00
C ILE A 246 -1.31 5.77 32.83
N ALA A 247 -0.33 6.37 32.16
CA ALA A 247 -0.59 7.19 30.99
C ALA A 247 -0.75 6.32 29.74
N ILE A 248 -1.82 6.55 29.00
CA ILE A 248 -1.99 6.09 27.61
C ILE A 248 -1.61 7.24 26.70
N ARG A 249 -0.67 7.02 25.77
CA ARG A 249 -0.35 7.97 24.70
C ARG A 249 -0.49 7.28 23.36
N THR A 250 -0.99 7.99 22.37
CA THR A 250 -1.37 7.45 21.05
C THR A 250 -1.02 8.46 19.96
N ILE A 251 -1.02 8.00 18.72
CA ILE A 251 -0.83 8.83 17.53
C ILE A 251 -1.91 9.91 17.43
N SER A 252 -1.60 11.01 16.74
CA SER A 252 -2.63 11.96 16.34
C SER A 252 -3.23 11.53 15.00
N SER A 253 -4.34 10.78 15.02
CA SER A 253 -5.19 10.54 13.83
C SER A 253 -6.52 11.30 13.93
N ALA A 254 -7.12 11.58 12.77
CA ALA A 254 -8.48 12.10 12.65
C ALA A 254 -9.53 10.99 12.76
N LEU A 255 -9.16 9.75 12.45
CA LEU A 255 -10.02 8.58 12.54
C LEU A 255 -10.06 8.06 13.99
N TYR A 256 -11.24 7.63 14.43
CA TYR A 256 -11.46 7.15 15.78
C TYR A 256 -10.74 5.82 16.03
N HIS A 257 -10.84 4.90 15.07
CA HIS A 257 -10.30 3.54 15.14
C HIS A 257 -8.78 3.53 15.27
N ASP A 258 -8.07 4.30 14.44
CA ASP A 258 -6.60 4.44 14.51
C ASP A 258 -6.10 5.03 15.84
N ARG A 259 -6.92 5.84 16.52
CA ARG A 259 -6.46 6.70 17.63
C ARG A 259 -7.00 6.29 18.99
N LEU A 260 -8.31 6.10 19.12
CA LEU A 260 -9.04 6.12 20.39
C LEU A 260 -9.73 4.81 20.71
N LEU A 261 -10.01 3.94 19.74
CA LEU A 261 -10.68 2.67 19.98
C LEU A 261 -9.96 1.82 21.04
N ILE A 262 -8.68 1.50 20.83
CA ILE A 262 -7.91 0.69 21.79
C ILE A 262 -7.72 1.41 23.14
N PRO A 263 -7.38 2.72 23.20
CA PRO A 263 -7.40 3.47 24.46
C PRO A 263 -8.74 3.41 25.22
N ASP A 264 -9.88 3.51 24.53
CA ASP A 264 -11.19 3.44 25.15
C ASP A 264 -11.47 2.03 25.69
N LEU A 265 -11.08 0.97 24.96
CA LEU A 265 -11.14 -0.41 25.43
C LEU A 265 -10.27 -0.63 26.69
N LEU A 266 -9.06 -0.06 26.73
CA LEU A 266 -8.19 -0.11 27.91
C LEU A 266 -8.83 0.62 29.11
N LEU A 267 -9.34 1.83 28.90
CA LEU A 267 -10.00 2.62 29.94
C LEU A 267 -11.26 1.93 30.47
N GLN A 268 -12.07 1.35 29.60
CA GLN A 268 -13.24 0.57 29.96
C GLN A 268 -12.87 -0.62 30.83
N THR A 269 -11.91 -1.42 30.37
CA THR A 269 -11.54 -2.68 31.03
C THR A 269 -10.97 -2.38 32.43
N SER A 270 -10.11 -1.37 32.54
CA SER A 270 -9.58 -0.90 33.82
C SER A 270 -10.65 -0.37 34.77
N LYS A 271 -11.70 0.30 34.28
CA LYS A 271 -12.82 0.76 35.11
C LYS A 271 -13.75 -0.37 35.57
N GLN A 272 -13.86 -1.42 34.75
CA GLN A 272 -14.79 -2.51 35.00
C GLN A 272 -14.20 -3.59 35.90
N PHE A 273 -12.91 -3.93 35.72
CA PHE A 273 -12.24 -5.05 36.41
C PHE A 273 -11.05 -4.59 37.26
N GLY A 274 -10.44 -3.45 36.94
CA GLY A 274 -9.29 -2.89 37.65
C GLY A 274 -9.64 -1.81 38.68
N SER A 275 -8.66 -0.98 39.01
CA SER A 275 -8.75 0.13 39.96
C SER A 275 -8.86 1.50 39.28
N ASP A 276 -9.32 1.55 38.03
CA ASP A 276 -9.37 2.77 37.20
C ASP A 276 -7.99 3.46 37.17
N MET A 277 -6.90 2.75 36.89
CA MET A 277 -5.55 3.34 36.92
C MET A 277 -5.16 4.02 35.60
N PHE A 278 -5.89 3.81 34.51
CA PHE A 278 -5.54 4.42 33.23
C PHE A 278 -5.99 5.88 33.09
N LEU A 279 -5.22 6.65 32.30
CA LEU A 279 -5.49 8.04 31.95
C LEU A 279 -4.94 8.32 30.55
N LEU A 280 -5.81 8.70 29.62
CA LEU A 280 -5.39 9.19 28.30
C LEU A 280 -4.66 10.54 28.45
N GLN A 281 -3.43 10.62 27.93
CA GLN A 281 -2.65 11.84 27.86
C GLN A 281 -2.36 12.20 26.40
N THR A 282 -2.43 13.50 26.11
CA THR A 282 -2.18 14.04 24.77
C THR A 282 -0.74 14.58 24.62
N ASP A 283 0.16 14.31 25.58
CA ASP A 283 1.52 14.84 25.62
C ASP A 283 2.54 13.91 24.93
N ASN A 284 2.53 13.89 23.60
CA ASN A 284 3.37 12.98 22.83
C ASN A 284 4.88 13.18 23.06
N GLU A 285 5.33 14.38 23.47
CA GLU A 285 6.73 14.69 23.82
C GLU A 285 7.31 13.80 24.95
N LYS A 286 6.45 13.13 25.74
CA LYS A 286 6.91 12.21 26.80
C LYS A 286 7.02 10.75 26.37
N ALA A 287 6.62 10.43 25.14
CA ALA A 287 6.81 9.11 24.56
C ALA A 287 8.13 9.00 23.77
N ASP A 288 8.94 10.07 23.77
CA ASP A 288 10.25 10.15 23.12
C ASP A 288 11.15 9.00 23.59
N ARG A 289 11.32 7.99 22.71
CA ARG A 289 12.02 6.70 22.89
C ARG A 289 11.13 5.55 23.37
N SER A 290 10.15 5.21 22.54
CA SER A 290 9.36 3.98 22.67
C SER A 290 9.10 3.40 21.28
N THR A 291 8.82 2.10 21.21
CA THR A 291 8.42 1.44 19.94
C THR A 291 7.20 2.13 19.33
N ALA A 292 6.22 2.48 20.18
CA ALA A 292 5.04 3.23 19.75
C ALA A 292 5.41 4.58 19.11
N SER A 293 6.37 5.32 19.69
CA SER A 293 6.83 6.58 19.09
C SER A 293 7.50 6.39 17.72
N GLU A 294 8.20 5.28 17.48
CA GLU A 294 8.80 5.00 16.17
C GLU A 294 7.75 4.53 15.16
N MET A 295 6.73 3.76 15.59
CA MET A 295 5.56 3.42 14.76
C MET A 295 4.85 4.68 14.26
N TRP A 296 4.62 5.67 15.12
CA TRP A 296 3.94 6.92 14.74
C TRP A 296 4.68 7.71 13.66
N ARG A 297 6.02 7.59 13.57
CA ARG A 297 6.83 8.31 12.58
C ARG A 297 6.59 7.82 11.15
N VAL A 298 6.15 6.57 11.01
CA VAL A 298 5.85 5.93 9.72
C VAL A 298 4.35 5.81 9.48
N GLY A 299 3.52 6.41 10.34
CA GLY A 299 2.06 6.39 10.21
C GLY A 299 1.38 5.16 10.80
N LEU A 300 2.13 4.23 11.42
CA LEU A 300 1.57 3.04 12.05
C LEU A 300 0.97 3.34 13.43
N ALA A 301 -0.10 2.64 13.77
CA ALA A 301 -0.77 2.77 15.06
C ALA A 301 0.09 2.21 16.20
N GLY A 302 0.13 2.93 17.32
CA GLY A 302 0.93 2.55 18.48
C GLY A 302 0.44 3.22 19.75
N ILE A 303 0.58 2.51 20.86
CA ILE A 303 0.12 2.92 22.18
C ILE A 303 1.29 2.79 23.14
N HIS A 304 1.69 3.93 23.69
CA HIS A 304 2.71 3.98 24.71
C HIS A 304 2.05 4.01 26.10
N LEU A 305 2.30 2.94 26.86
CA LEU A 305 1.82 2.72 28.21
C LEU A 305 2.98 2.93 29.18
N ALA A 306 2.89 4.01 29.98
CA ALA A 306 3.96 4.35 30.91
C ALA A 306 3.45 4.94 32.22
N GLN A 307 4.36 5.15 33.16
CA GLN A 307 4.08 5.94 34.35
C GLN A 307 3.44 7.28 33.96
N GLY A 308 2.46 7.69 34.76
CA GLY A 308 1.58 8.81 34.46
C GLY A 308 2.27 10.16 34.27
N TYR A 309 1.93 11.12 35.13
CA TYR A 309 2.29 12.51 34.92
C TYR A 309 3.67 12.89 35.46
N TYR A 310 4.11 12.23 36.53
CA TYR A 310 5.30 12.63 37.29
C TYR A 310 6.56 11.91 36.80
N PRO A 311 7.67 12.63 36.59
CA PRO A 311 8.95 12.01 36.32
C PRO A 311 9.44 11.28 37.57
N ASP A 312 10.04 10.11 37.36
CA ASP A 312 10.65 9.30 38.41
C ASP A 312 12.05 9.87 38.75
N PRO A 313 12.28 10.34 39.99
CA PRO A 313 13.59 10.83 40.42
C PRO A 313 14.62 9.71 40.64
N ASN A 314 14.19 8.44 40.71
CA ASN A 314 15.06 7.28 40.87
C ASN A 314 15.53 6.73 39.52
N SER A 315 14.79 6.99 38.43
CA SER A 315 15.14 6.58 37.06
C SER A 315 16.57 6.95 36.72
N ASP A 316 17.28 6.02 36.07
CA ASP A 316 18.66 6.22 35.62
C ASP A 316 19.57 6.66 36.78
N SER A 317 19.43 5.99 37.94
CA SER A 317 20.26 6.19 39.12
C SER A 317 20.44 4.89 39.91
N GLU A 318 21.38 4.88 40.86
CA GLU A 318 21.64 3.74 41.75
C GLU A 318 20.46 3.35 42.65
N THR A 319 19.46 4.24 42.80
CA THR A 319 18.24 3.96 43.56
C THR A 319 17.14 3.34 42.70
N ASP A 320 17.37 3.11 41.40
CA ASP A 320 16.46 2.38 40.52
C ASP A 320 16.50 0.87 40.77
N VAL A 321 16.22 0.46 42.00
CA VAL A 321 16.20 -0.92 42.47
C VAL A 321 14.77 -1.44 42.59
N TRP A 322 14.59 -2.75 42.38
CA TRP A 322 13.25 -3.37 42.28
C TRP A 322 12.36 -3.19 43.51
N ASN A 323 12.95 -2.98 44.69
CA ASN A 323 12.27 -2.83 45.97
C ASN A 323 12.28 -1.39 46.52
N ASN A 324 12.35 -0.40 45.62
CA ASN A 324 12.24 1.01 46.01
C ASN A 324 10.83 1.31 46.60
N ASP A 325 10.78 2.05 47.70
CA ASP A 325 9.52 2.41 48.39
C ASP A 325 8.56 3.26 47.52
N ASP A 326 9.06 3.93 46.48
CA ASP A 326 8.25 4.71 45.54
C ASP A 326 7.59 3.84 44.44
N TYR A 327 7.92 2.56 44.35
CA TYR A 327 7.48 1.65 43.29
C TYR A 327 6.24 0.85 43.69
N ASN A 328 5.25 0.83 42.79
CA ASN A 328 4.00 0.11 42.96
C ASN A 328 3.79 -0.89 41.80
N TYR A 329 3.86 -2.18 42.09
CA TYR A 329 3.63 -3.24 41.11
C TYR A 329 2.16 -3.44 40.73
N ASP A 330 1.20 -2.92 41.52
CA ASP A 330 -0.21 -2.92 41.13
C ASP A 330 -0.42 -2.22 39.77
N LYS A 331 0.41 -1.21 39.45
CA LYS A 331 0.39 -0.54 38.14
C LYS A 331 0.75 -1.48 37.01
N ALA A 332 1.76 -2.32 37.21
CA ALA A 332 2.18 -3.29 36.21
C ALA A 332 1.13 -4.39 36.04
N VAL A 333 0.58 -4.91 37.16
CA VAL A 333 -0.52 -5.89 37.14
C VAL A 333 -1.73 -5.32 36.39
N GLU A 334 -2.16 -4.10 36.70
CA GLU A 334 -3.31 -3.50 36.02
C GLU A 334 -3.03 -3.23 34.54
N ALA A 335 -1.82 -2.78 34.18
CA ALA A 335 -1.44 -2.56 32.80
C ALA A 335 -1.45 -3.86 31.98
N ILE A 336 -0.88 -4.94 32.52
CA ILE A 336 -0.82 -6.26 31.86
C ILE A 336 -2.23 -6.84 31.74
N SER A 337 -2.98 -6.94 32.84
CA SER A 337 -4.31 -7.56 32.82
C SER A 337 -5.27 -6.85 31.87
N THR A 338 -5.23 -5.52 31.86
CA THR A 338 -6.05 -4.71 30.94
C THR A 338 -5.61 -4.91 29.49
N SER A 339 -4.30 -4.87 29.22
CA SER A 339 -3.76 -5.04 27.87
C SER A 339 -4.04 -6.42 27.30
N ALA A 340 -3.79 -7.48 28.08
CA ALA A 340 -4.06 -8.86 27.69
C ALA A 340 -5.55 -9.08 27.43
N SER A 341 -6.43 -8.50 28.26
CA SER A 341 -7.88 -8.60 28.06
C SER A 341 -8.34 -7.93 26.76
N VAL A 342 -7.75 -6.78 26.40
CA VAL A 342 -8.06 -6.12 25.12
C VAL A 342 -7.52 -6.92 23.95
N VAL A 343 -6.31 -7.46 24.03
CA VAL A 343 -5.75 -8.31 22.96
C VAL A 343 -6.60 -9.58 22.76
N ILE A 344 -7.01 -10.24 23.84
CA ILE A 344 -7.89 -11.42 23.78
C ILE A 344 -9.29 -11.04 23.27
N HIS A 345 -9.81 -9.88 23.67
CA HIS A 345 -11.08 -9.37 23.17
C HIS A 345 -11.07 -9.23 21.65
N LEU A 346 -10.01 -8.67 21.09
CA LEU A 346 -9.83 -8.56 19.65
C LEU A 346 -9.72 -9.97 19.03
N GLY A 347 -8.76 -10.78 19.48
CA GLY A 347 -8.41 -12.03 18.81
C GLY A 347 -9.40 -13.20 18.97
N LEU A 348 -10.39 -13.10 19.85
CA LEU A 348 -11.46 -14.10 20.02
C LEU A 348 -12.80 -13.69 19.37
N MET A 349 -12.84 -12.57 18.65
CA MET A 349 -14.02 -12.16 17.91
C MET A 349 -14.16 -12.97 16.62
N ASP A 350 -15.05 -13.96 16.64
CA ASP A 350 -15.47 -14.70 15.45
C ASP A 350 -16.74 -14.03 14.87
N GLY A 351 -16.61 -12.78 14.39
CA GLY A 351 -17.60 -11.96 13.65
C GLY A 351 -19.00 -11.73 14.24
N ASN A 352 -19.56 -12.67 14.99
CA ASN A 352 -20.95 -12.78 15.33
C ASN A 352 -21.17 -12.49 16.82
N HIS A 353 -20.99 -11.23 17.19
CA HIS A 353 -21.51 -10.62 18.41
C HIS A 353 -20.63 -10.81 19.66
N ALA A 354 -19.89 -9.75 20.03
CA ALA A 354 -19.43 -9.57 21.40
C ALA A 354 -20.62 -9.25 22.29
N ALA A 355 -21.19 -10.27 22.92
CA ALA A 355 -22.15 -10.05 24.00
C ALA A 355 -21.39 -9.98 25.32
N THR A 356 -21.45 -8.83 25.99
CA THR A 356 -20.96 -8.75 27.37
C THR A 356 -22.09 -9.16 28.30
N TYR A 357 -21.90 -10.28 29.00
CA TYR A 357 -22.88 -10.82 29.93
C TYR A 357 -22.39 -10.69 31.38
N TYR A 358 -23.19 -10.03 32.21
CA TYR A 358 -22.96 -9.98 33.65
C TYR A 358 -24.06 -10.76 34.36
N ASP A 359 -23.69 -11.86 35.02
CA ASP A 359 -24.63 -12.64 35.81
C ASP A 359 -24.68 -12.19 37.26
N LYS A 360 -25.88 -12.25 37.87
CA LYS A 360 -26.12 -12.16 39.32
C LYS A 360 -25.43 -10.97 40.02
N GLN A 361 -25.53 -9.78 39.43
CA GLN A 361 -25.04 -8.56 40.04
C GLN A 361 -26.02 -8.07 41.11
N THR A 362 -25.52 -7.80 42.32
CA THR A 362 -26.37 -7.36 43.44
C THR A 362 -26.43 -5.83 43.50
N ILE A 363 -27.64 -5.27 43.51
CA ILE A 363 -27.88 -3.82 43.63
C ILE A 363 -28.67 -3.54 44.90
N GLU A 364 -27.98 -2.96 45.88
CA GLU A 364 -28.58 -2.55 47.16
C GLU A 364 -29.63 -1.45 46.98
N ILE A 365 -30.52 -1.34 47.97
CA ILE A 365 -31.59 -0.33 48.00
C ILE A 365 -30.99 1.08 47.87
N SER A 366 -31.55 1.91 46.99
CA SER A 366 -31.08 3.27 46.74
C SER A 366 -29.62 3.38 46.28
N SER A 367 -29.04 2.29 45.78
CA SER A 367 -27.71 2.27 45.16
C SER A 367 -27.80 2.11 43.65
N GLY A 368 -26.65 2.15 42.98
CA GLY A 368 -26.56 1.81 41.58
C GLY A 368 -25.20 1.27 41.19
N ILE A 369 -25.18 0.60 40.05
CA ILE A 369 -24.00 -0.03 39.46
C ILE A 369 -23.87 0.44 38.01
N GLY A 370 -22.63 0.65 37.57
CA GLY A 370 -22.29 1.08 36.22
C GLY A 370 -21.56 -0.03 35.46
N PHE A 371 -21.93 -0.26 34.21
CA PHE A 371 -21.26 -1.20 33.31
C PHE A 371 -20.72 -0.44 32.11
N TYR A 372 -19.42 -0.54 31.87
CA TYR A 372 -18.74 0.23 30.82
C TYR A 372 -18.59 -0.60 29.55
N PHE A 373 -18.80 0.02 28.40
CA PHE A 373 -18.60 -0.57 27.08
C PHE A 373 -18.18 0.50 26.06
N THR A 374 -17.55 0.08 24.97
CA THR A 374 -17.10 0.96 23.89
C THR A 374 -17.95 0.69 22.67
N VAL A 375 -18.24 1.74 21.91
CA VAL A 375 -18.98 1.66 20.65
C VAL A 375 -18.03 2.02 19.52
N SER A 376 -17.71 1.03 18.70
CA SER A 376 -16.78 1.10 17.57
C SER A 376 -17.49 1.45 16.25
N GLY A 377 -18.72 0.96 16.04
CA GLY A 377 -19.60 1.32 14.91
C GLY A 377 -20.87 2.11 15.32
N LYS A 378 -21.45 2.90 14.40
CA LYS A 378 -22.68 3.71 14.67
C LYS A 378 -23.98 2.89 14.61
N GLU A 379 -24.04 1.83 15.40
CA GLU A 379 -25.12 0.85 15.35
C GLU A 379 -25.98 0.74 16.61
N PHE A 380 -26.94 -0.20 16.59
CA PHE A 380 -27.85 -0.43 17.71
C PHE A 380 -27.15 -1.10 18.89
N ILE A 381 -27.18 -0.40 20.02
CA ILE A 381 -26.90 -0.94 21.34
C ILE A 381 -28.18 -1.62 21.83
N ASN A 382 -28.17 -2.94 21.98
CA ASN A 382 -29.27 -3.68 22.58
C ASN A 382 -28.88 -4.15 23.98
N VAL A 383 -29.73 -3.81 24.95
CA VAL A 383 -29.53 -4.13 26.35
C VAL A 383 -30.75 -4.87 26.86
N SER A 384 -30.52 -6.03 27.47
CA SER A 384 -31.54 -6.73 28.26
C SER A 384 -31.09 -6.87 29.70
N ILE A 385 -31.88 -6.35 30.63
CA ILE A 385 -31.66 -6.47 32.07
C ILE A 385 -32.85 -7.24 32.64
N SER A 386 -32.57 -8.33 33.33
CA SER A 386 -33.58 -9.10 34.06
C SER A 386 -33.21 -9.15 35.53
N TRP A 387 -34.19 -9.21 36.42
CA TRP A 387 -33.92 -9.33 37.86
C TRP A 387 -34.98 -10.13 38.60
N GLN A 388 -34.58 -10.66 39.75
CA GLN A 388 -35.48 -11.42 40.61
C GLN A 388 -36.24 -10.50 41.58
N GLN A 389 -37.49 -10.85 41.89
CA GLN A 389 -38.41 -10.12 42.80
C GLN A 389 -38.95 -8.78 42.25
N GLY A 390 -40.15 -8.39 42.69
CA GLY A 390 -40.80 -7.14 42.27
C GLY A 390 -40.16 -5.93 42.94
N THR A 391 -39.11 -5.40 42.33
CA THR A 391 -38.52 -4.09 42.63
C THR A 391 -38.51 -3.21 41.40
N GLU A 392 -38.41 -1.90 41.60
CA GLU A 392 -38.35 -0.92 40.51
C GLU A 392 -36.88 -0.60 40.21
N LEU A 393 -36.46 -0.86 38.97
CA LEU A 393 -35.14 -0.51 38.47
C LEU A 393 -35.24 0.58 37.43
N ARG A 394 -34.23 1.45 37.44
CA ARG A 394 -33.99 2.44 36.39
C ARG A 394 -32.72 2.06 35.65
N GLY A 395 -32.82 1.84 34.35
CA GLY A 395 -31.69 1.69 33.45
C GLY A 395 -31.46 2.98 32.65
N ARG A 396 -30.22 3.44 32.61
CA ARG A 396 -29.77 4.54 31.74
C ARG A 396 -28.63 4.08 30.86
N ILE A 397 -28.61 4.55 29.61
CA ILE A 397 -27.43 4.54 28.76
C ILE A 397 -26.87 5.97 28.76
N GLU A 398 -25.62 6.10 29.19
CA GLU A 398 -24.90 7.37 29.27
C GLU A 398 -23.74 7.36 28.27
N ASN A 399 -23.66 8.39 27.44
CA ASN A 399 -22.48 8.66 26.62
C ASN A 399 -21.47 9.43 27.48
N LEU A 400 -20.28 8.87 27.66
CA LEU A 400 -19.26 9.46 28.53
C LEU A 400 -18.53 10.63 27.86
N GLY A 401 -18.40 10.63 26.53
CA GLY A 401 -17.80 11.72 25.76
C GLY A 401 -18.63 13.01 25.83
N SER A 402 -19.95 12.92 25.73
CA SER A 402 -20.85 14.07 25.89
C SER A 402 -21.32 14.30 27.33
N SER A 403 -21.07 13.35 28.24
CA SER A 403 -21.59 13.34 29.61
C SER A 403 -23.12 13.48 29.67
N THR A 404 -23.83 12.84 28.74
CA THR A 404 -25.30 12.89 28.66
C THR A 404 -25.94 11.51 28.72
N THR A 405 -27.07 11.41 29.42
CA THR A 405 -27.99 10.28 29.28
C THR A 405 -28.64 10.32 27.90
N VAL A 406 -28.41 9.29 27.09
CA VAL A 406 -28.95 9.17 25.72
C VAL A 406 -30.21 8.31 25.67
N TYR A 407 -30.39 7.42 26.66
CA TYR A 407 -31.58 6.58 26.79
C TYR A 407 -31.85 6.32 28.27
N GLU A 408 -33.12 6.30 28.67
CA GLU A 408 -33.54 5.97 30.04
C GLU A 408 -34.84 5.17 30.01
N ARG A 409 -34.94 4.19 30.91
CA ARG A 409 -36.16 3.41 31.13
C ARG A 409 -36.28 3.05 32.61
N ILE A 410 -37.51 3.02 33.11
CA ILE A 410 -37.84 2.62 34.48
C ILE A 410 -38.90 1.54 34.38
N GLU A 411 -38.66 0.39 34.99
CA GLU A 411 -39.59 -0.74 34.97
C GLU A 411 -39.66 -1.43 36.33
N ASN A 412 -40.77 -2.11 36.57
CA ASN A 412 -41.05 -2.87 37.80
C ASN A 412 -41.52 -4.31 37.52
N ASP A 413 -41.51 -4.72 36.25
CA ASP A 413 -42.01 -6.01 35.75
C ASP A 413 -40.90 -7.06 35.57
N SER A 414 -39.75 -6.87 36.24
CA SER A 414 -38.59 -7.76 36.22
C SER A 414 -37.83 -7.81 34.88
N LEU A 415 -38.11 -6.90 33.93
CA LEU A 415 -37.40 -6.83 32.67
C LEU A 415 -37.25 -5.38 32.15
N ILE A 416 -36.02 -4.96 31.84
CA ILE A 416 -35.76 -3.76 31.05
C ILE A 416 -35.14 -4.19 29.73
N VAL A 417 -35.77 -3.80 28.62
CA VAL A 417 -35.19 -3.89 27.28
C VAL A 417 -34.94 -2.49 26.75
N MET A 418 -33.70 -2.19 26.37
CA MET A 418 -33.32 -0.93 25.76
C MET A 418 -32.72 -1.20 24.39
N LYS A 419 -33.15 -0.43 23.40
CA LYS A 419 -32.59 -0.44 22.05
C LYS A 419 -32.32 0.99 21.62
N TYR A 420 -31.06 1.34 21.47
CA TYR A 420 -30.61 2.70 21.16
C TYR A 420 -29.62 2.66 19.99
N LYS A 421 -29.87 3.43 18.93
CA LYS A 421 -28.90 3.58 17.83
C LYS A 421 -27.86 4.62 18.22
N ALA A 422 -26.60 4.21 18.32
CA ALA A 422 -25.50 5.11 18.64
C ALA A 422 -25.31 6.16 17.55
N THR A 423 -25.12 7.41 17.97
CA THR A 423 -24.88 8.55 17.06
C THR A 423 -23.41 8.98 17.03
N SER A 424 -22.60 8.47 17.96
CA SER A 424 -21.20 8.81 18.15
C SER A 424 -20.46 7.58 18.64
N LEU A 425 -19.21 7.45 18.23
CA LEU A 425 -18.30 6.42 18.71
C LEU A 425 -17.75 6.80 20.09
N GLY A 426 -17.12 5.84 20.77
CA GLY A 426 -16.44 6.07 22.05
C GLY A 426 -17.04 5.30 23.23
N SER A 427 -16.63 5.68 24.43
CA SER A 427 -17.08 5.02 25.66
C SER A 427 -18.51 5.38 26.08
N TYR A 428 -19.26 4.34 26.44
CA TYR A 428 -20.60 4.40 27.01
C TYR A 428 -20.63 3.69 28.37
N ARG A 429 -21.70 3.97 29.13
CA ARG A 429 -21.99 3.26 30.37
C ARG A 429 -23.48 2.97 30.51
N ILE A 430 -23.80 1.77 30.97
CA ILE A 430 -25.13 1.43 31.47
C ILE A 430 -25.15 1.67 32.98
N LEU A 431 -26.00 2.58 33.44
CA LEU A 431 -26.19 2.85 34.87
C LEU A 431 -27.54 2.28 35.33
N LEU A 432 -27.48 1.29 36.22
CA LEU A 432 -28.65 0.70 36.85
C LEU A 432 -28.80 1.26 38.26
N ASN A 433 -29.97 1.83 38.57
CA ASN A 433 -30.32 2.29 39.90
C ASN A 433 -31.50 1.51 40.45
N ASN A 434 -31.38 1.04 41.69
CA ASN A 434 -32.48 0.41 42.40
C ASN A 434 -33.31 1.47 43.14
N LEU A 435 -34.51 1.75 42.60
CA LEU A 435 -35.45 2.73 43.14
C LEU A 435 -36.44 2.11 44.12
N GLY A 436 -36.52 0.78 44.15
CA GLY A 436 -37.45 0.06 45.00
C GLY A 436 -36.97 -0.11 46.44
N SER A 437 -37.62 -1.04 47.14
CA SER A 437 -37.46 -1.24 48.59
C SER A 437 -36.78 -2.57 48.95
N VAL A 438 -36.33 -3.34 47.97
CA VAL A 438 -35.60 -4.61 48.17
C VAL A 438 -34.35 -4.62 47.31
N THR A 439 -33.30 -5.28 47.79
CA THR A 439 -32.08 -5.54 47.03
C THR A 439 -32.41 -6.36 45.78
N ALA A 440 -31.87 -5.95 44.63
CA ALA A 440 -32.11 -6.61 43.35
C ALA A 440 -30.91 -7.49 42.99
N GLU A 441 -31.16 -8.71 42.52
CA GLU A 441 -30.15 -9.53 41.84
C GLU A 441 -30.46 -9.46 40.34
N VAL A 442 -29.55 -8.88 39.56
CA VAL A 442 -29.74 -8.56 38.15
C VAL A 442 -28.80 -9.38 37.26
N SER A 443 -29.29 -9.79 36.10
CA SER A 443 -28.48 -10.29 35.00
C SER A 443 -28.64 -9.35 33.81
N LEU A 444 -27.49 -8.93 33.25
CA LEU A 444 -27.40 -7.93 32.19
C LEU A 444 -26.71 -8.56 30.98
N ASN A 445 -27.30 -8.34 29.80
CA ASN A 445 -26.68 -8.65 28.52
C ASN A 445 -26.61 -7.37 27.69
N ILE A 446 -25.41 -7.05 27.20
CA ILE A 446 -25.15 -5.92 26.30
C ILE A 446 -24.67 -6.50 24.98
N THR A 447 -25.29 -6.09 23.89
CA THR A 447 -24.85 -6.43 22.53
C THR A 447 -24.72 -5.15 21.72
N CYS A 448 -23.53 -4.97 21.14
CA CYS A 448 -23.22 -3.99 20.12
C CYS A 448 -22.52 -4.74 18.97
N LEU A 449 -22.77 -4.28 17.74
CA LEU A 449 -21.99 -4.75 16.60
C LEU A 449 -20.68 -3.97 16.61
N GLU A 450 -19.58 -4.70 16.48
CA GLU A 450 -18.24 -4.15 16.43
C GLU A 450 -17.81 -3.91 14.98
N ASP A 451 -17.09 -2.83 14.76
CA ASP A 451 -16.56 -2.32 13.49
C ASP A 451 -15.17 -1.78 13.86
N PHE A 452 -14.14 -2.62 13.77
CA PHE A 452 -12.84 -2.40 14.42
C PHE A 452 -11.84 -1.65 13.56
N ASP A 453 -11.97 -1.78 12.25
CA ASP A 453 -11.20 -1.13 11.20
C ASP A 453 -11.83 0.23 10.81
N GLY A 454 -13.15 0.39 10.94
CA GLY A 454 -13.87 1.64 10.78
C GLY A 454 -14.40 1.91 9.39
N ASP A 455 -14.52 0.88 8.53
CA ASP A 455 -15.06 1.01 7.18
C ASP A 455 -16.61 1.00 7.15
N SER A 456 -17.28 0.69 8.27
CA SER A 456 -18.75 0.53 8.40
C SER A 456 -19.33 -0.81 7.96
N LEU A 457 -18.51 -1.78 7.58
CA LEU A 457 -18.85 -3.18 7.73
C LEU A 457 -18.60 -3.57 9.19
N HIS A 458 -19.46 -4.43 9.72
CA HIS A 458 -19.24 -4.97 11.05
C HIS A 458 -18.65 -6.36 10.97
N GLY A 459 -17.94 -6.80 12.02
CA GLY A 459 -17.18 -8.05 12.03
C GLY A 459 -17.92 -9.29 11.50
N GLY A 460 -19.24 -9.35 11.68
CA GLY A 460 -20.06 -10.46 11.20
C GLY A 460 -20.34 -10.44 9.70
N GLU A 461 -20.43 -9.25 9.11
CA GLU A 461 -20.49 -9.05 7.66
C GLU A 461 -19.13 -9.38 7.04
N GLU A 462 -18.06 -8.84 7.60
CA GLU A 462 -16.69 -9.07 7.15
C GLU A 462 -16.36 -10.58 7.14
N THR A 463 -16.70 -11.28 8.23
CA THR A 463 -16.53 -12.75 8.30
C THR A 463 -17.38 -13.50 7.26
N GLU A 464 -18.56 -12.99 6.91
CA GLU A 464 -19.44 -13.62 5.91
C GLU A 464 -18.90 -13.44 4.48
N ILE A 465 -18.31 -12.28 4.18
CA ILE A 465 -17.70 -11.99 2.87
C ILE A 465 -16.24 -12.44 2.77
N GLY A 466 -15.59 -12.71 3.90
CA GLY A 466 -14.21 -13.20 3.99
C GLY A 466 -13.15 -12.10 4.10
N THR A 467 -13.54 -10.87 4.41
CA THR A 467 -12.62 -9.74 4.59
C THR A 467 -12.04 -9.65 6.00
N SER A 468 -10.98 -8.87 6.18
CA SER A 468 -10.29 -8.70 7.46
C SER A 468 -11.04 -7.75 8.37
N VAL A 469 -11.41 -8.22 9.58
CA VAL A 469 -12.04 -7.38 10.62
C VAL A 469 -11.15 -6.28 11.20
N TYR A 470 -9.93 -6.14 10.70
CA TYR A 470 -8.91 -5.23 11.21
C TYR A 470 -8.32 -4.32 10.14
N GLN A 471 -8.68 -4.52 8.87
CA GLN A 471 -8.21 -3.73 7.73
C GLN A 471 -9.41 -3.19 6.96
N ARG A 472 -9.40 -1.89 6.67
CA ARG A 472 -10.49 -1.23 5.93
C ARG A 472 -10.53 -1.59 4.45
N ASP A 473 -9.42 -2.12 3.95
CA ASP A 473 -9.10 -2.41 2.56
C ASP A 473 -8.29 -3.71 2.62
N THR A 474 -8.98 -4.83 2.40
CA THR A 474 -8.45 -6.18 2.64
C THR A 474 -7.46 -6.61 1.56
N ASP A 475 -7.67 -6.22 0.31
CA ASP A 475 -6.78 -6.57 -0.79
C ASP A 475 -5.73 -5.50 -1.11
N SER A 476 -5.79 -4.34 -0.43
CA SER A 476 -4.82 -3.26 -0.48
C SER A 476 -4.72 -2.56 -1.83
N ASP A 477 -5.85 -2.41 -2.54
CA ASP A 477 -5.94 -1.67 -3.80
C ASP A 477 -6.29 -0.16 -3.63
N ASN A 478 -6.56 0.26 -2.39
CA ASN A 478 -7.03 1.58 -1.94
C ASN A 478 -8.53 1.85 -2.05
N VAL A 479 -9.35 0.84 -2.33
CA VAL A 479 -10.81 0.87 -2.12
C VAL A 479 -11.12 0.20 -0.78
N ASN A 480 -12.03 0.79 0.00
CA ASN A 480 -12.46 0.12 1.23
C ASN A 480 -13.45 -1.00 0.91
N ASP A 481 -13.42 -2.08 1.70
CA ASP A 481 -14.28 -3.25 1.53
C ASP A 481 -15.77 -2.86 1.47
N ASN A 482 -16.21 -1.95 2.36
CA ASN A 482 -17.58 -1.46 2.36
C ASN A 482 -18.01 -0.74 1.06
N VAL A 483 -17.08 -0.10 0.35
CA VAL A 483 -17.32 0.60 -0.91
C VAL A 483 -17.41 -0.42 -2.03
N GLU A 484 -16.51 -1.39 -2.06
CA GLU A 484 -16.50 -2.47 -3.06
C GLU A 484 -17.78 -3.30 -3.00
N VAL A 485 -18.21 -3.70 -1.80
CA VAL A 485 -19.49 -4.40 -1.59
C VAL A 485 -20.68 -3.58 -2.12
N GLN A 486 -20.63 -2.24 -2.03
CA GLN A 486 -21.68 -1.37 -2.57
C GLN A 486 -21.62 -1.23 -4.10
N MET A 487 -20.42 -1.28 -4.67
CA MET A 487 -20.18 -1.21 -6.12
C MET A 487 -20.41 -2.56 -6.81
N GLY A 488 -20.33 -3.66 -6.06
CA GLY A 488 -20.46 -5.02 -6.55
C GLY A 488 -19.14 -5.64 -6.99
N THR A 489 -18.01 -4.96 -6.75
CA THR A 489 -16.65 -5.48 -6.91
C THR A 489 -16.28 -6.42 -5.77
N SER A 490 -15.10 -7.05 -5.86
CA SER A 490 -14.65 -8.08 -4.95
C SER A 490 -13.60 -7.53 -3.97
N PRO A 491 -13.91 -7.39 -2.66
CA PRO A 491 -12.99 -6.86 -1.63
C PRO A 491 -11.83 -7.79 -1.23
N LEU A 492 -11.54 -8.76 -2.09
CA LEU A 492 -10.51 -9.78 -1.91
C LEU A 492 -9.61 -9.85 -3.15
N LEU A 493 -9.86 -9.03 -4.16
CA LEU A 493 -9.19 -9.02 -5.45
C LEU A 493 -8.98 -7.58 -5.87
N GLN A 494 -7.71 -7.14 -5.86
CA GLN A 494 -7.34 -5.80 -6.32
C GLN A 494 -7.85 -5.46 -7.74
N ASP A 495 -8.09 -6.48 -8.56
CA ASP A 495 -8.56 -6.39 -9.95
C ASP A 495 -9.72 -7.40 -10.08
N SER A 496 -10.95 -6.88 -10.01
CA SER A 496 -12.17 -7.66 -9.91
C SER A 496 -12.51 -8.42 -11.19
N ASP A 497 -12.21 -7.87 -12.36
CA ASP A 497 -12.51 -8.47 -13.66
C ASP A 497 -11.30 -9.07 -14.40
N GLN A 498 -10.11 -8.87 -13.85
CA GLN A 498 -8.83 -9.48 -14.22
C GLN A 498 -8.27 -8.98 -15.56
N ASP A 499 -8.47 -7.71 -15.86
CA ASP A 499 -8.02 -7.09 -17.11
C ASP A 499 -6.63 -6.41 -17.01
N GLY A 500 -6.12 -6.24 -15.79
CA GLY A 500 -4.83 -5.65 -15.48
C GLY A 500 -4.87 -4.24 -14.89
N ALA A 501 -6.03 -3.60 -14.77
CA ALA A 501 -6.26 -2.43 -13.92
C ALA A 501 -6.76 -2.86 -12.53
N THR A 502 -6.41 -2.12 -11.48
CA THR A 502 -7.05 -2.33 -10.17
C THR A 502 -8.40 -1.60 -10.12
N ASP A 503 -9.31 -2.05 -9.26
CA ASP A 503 -10.63 -1.43 -9.12
C ASP A 503 -10.50 0.07 -8.81
N ASN A 504 -9.56 0.44 -7.94
CA ASN A 504 -9.26 1.85 -7.68
C ASN A 504 -8.74 2.62 -8.92
N GLN A 505 -7.94 2.00 -9.80
CA GLN A 505 -7.46 2.64 -11.02
C GLN A 505 -8.63 2.92 -11.96
N GLU A 506 -9.50 1.95 -12.19
CA GLU A 506 -10.67 2.12 -13.04
C GLU A 506 -11.62 3.19 -12.50
N ILE A 507 -11.81 3.26 -11.18
CA ILE A 507 -12.55 4.35 -10.52
C ILE A 507 -11.91 5.72 -10.78
N GLU A 508 -10.59 5.81 -10.80
CA GLU A 508 -9.86 7.07 -11.06
C GLU A 508 -10.00 7.51 -12.52
N TYR A 509 -9.94 6.57 -13.47
CA TYR A 509 -10.13 6.83 -14.91
C TYR A 509 -11.61 6.94 -15.31
N GLY A 510 -12.53 6.50 -14.47
CA GLY A 510 -13.97 6.55 -14.73
C GLY A 510 -14.50 5.36 -15.52
N SER A 511 -13.68 4.34 -15.76
CA SER A 511 -14.08 3.07 -16.34
C SER A 511 -14.77 2.18 -15.31
N ASN A 512 -15.24 1.00 -15.71
CA ASN A 512 -16.09 0.15 -14.90
C ASN A 512 -15.34 -1.10 -14.40
N PRO A 513 -15.07 -1.21 -13.07
CA PRO A 513 -14.29 -2.31 -12.47
C PRO A 513 -14.92 -3.70 -12.49
N LEU A 514 -15.93 -3.88 -13.33
CA LEU A 514 -16.62 -5.14 -13.55
C LEU A 514 -16.64 -5.51 -15.04
N LEU A 515 -16.02 -4.70 -15.90
CA LEU A 515 -15.97 -4.86 -17.34
C LEU A 515 -14.54 -4.65 -17.82
N ASN A 516 -13.95 -5.72 -18.34
CA ASN A 516 -12.60 -5.77 -18.85
C ASN A 516 -12.32 -4.88 -20.09
N ASP A 517 -13.31 -4.11 -20.53
CA ASP A 517 -13.42 -3.36 -21.79
C ASP A 517 -14.69 -2.49 -21.63
N SER A 518 -14.50 -1.28 -21.10
CA SER A 518 -15.57 -0.40 -20.65
C SER A 518 -16.25 0.37 -21.78
N ASP A 519 -15.50 0.74 -22.80
CA ASP A 519 -15.96 1.52 -23.96
C ASP A 519 -16.38 0.62 -25.15
N GLY A 520 -15.88 -0.62 -25.19
CA GLY A 520 -16.28 -1.67 -26.11
C GLY A 520 -15.46 -1.73 -27.40
N ASP A 521 -14.23 -1.20 -27.42
CA ASP A 521 -13.38 -1.15 -28.62
C ASP A 521 -12.55 -2.43 -28.87
N GLN A 522 -12.53 -3.36 -27.91
CA GLN A 522 -11.75 -4.62 -27.85
C GLN A 522 -10.32 -4.50 -27.30
N LEU A 523 -9.92 -3.33 -26.82
CA LEU A 523 -8.84 -3.17 -25.86
C LEU A 523 -9.40 -3.44 -24.45
N SER A 524 -8.51 -3.53 -23.47
CA SER A 524 -8.94 -3.68 -22.08
C SER A 524 -8.53 -2.45 -21.32
N ASP A 525 -9.33 -2.04 -20.33
CA ASP A 525 -9.09 -0.85 -19.53
C ASP A 525 -7.66 -0.86 -18.96
N GLY A 526 -7.23 -2.02 -18.41
CA GLY A 526 -5.87 -2.22 -17.94
C GLY A 526 -4.78 -2.06 -18.99
N PHE A 527 -5.04 -2.39 -20.25
CA PHE A 527 -4.11 -2.19 -21.37
C PHE A 527 -4.02 -0.72 -21.78
N GLU A 528 -5.16 -0.03 -21.79
CA GLU A 528 -5.31 1.37 -22.17
C GLU A 528 -4.66 2.30 -21.13
N ILE A 529 -5.00 2.10 -19.85
CA ILE A 529 -4.40 2.82 -18.72
C ILE A 529 -2.88 2.65 -18.72
N ALA A 530 -2.36 1.43 -18.98
CA ALA A 530 -0.92 1.18 -19.04
C ALA A 530 -0.21 1.93 -20.19
N ARG A 531 -0.95 2.41 -21.19
CA ARG A 531 -0.45 3.19 -22.34
C ARG A 531 -0.81 4.67 -22.30
N ASN A 532 -1.53 5.12 -21.28
CA ASN A 532 -2.09 6.47 -21.16
C ASN A 532 -3.17 6.77 -22.22
N MET A 533 -3.93 5.75 -22.62
CA MET A 533 -5.15 5.89 -23.43
C MET A 533 -6.36 6.04 -22.49
N ASP A 534 -7.50 6.52 -23.00
CA ASP A 534 -8.72 6.71 -22.22
C ASP A 534 -9.60 5.44 -22.29
N PRO A 535 -9.68 4.62 -21.22
CA PRO A 535 -10.46 3.37 -21.22
C PRO A 535 -11.98 3.58 -21.31
N THR A 536 -12.44 4.82 -21.45
CA THR A 536 -13.85 5.18 -21.60
C THR A 536 -14.17 5.75 -22.97
N ASP A 537 -13.18 5.85 -23.85
CA ASP A 537 -13.30 6.40 -25.19
C ASP A 537 -12.66 5.49 -26.25
N ILE A 538 -13.41 5.24 -27.33
CA ILE A 538 -13.01 4.35 -28.43
C ILE A 538 -11.95 4.97 -29.35
N ASP A 539 -11.73 6.27 -29.19
CA ASP A 539 -10.90 7.13 -30.01
C ASP A 539 -10.29 8.17 -29.05
N THR A 540 -9.19 7.81 -28.41
CA THR A 540 -8.57 8.54 -27.30
C THR A 540 -8.17 9.96 -27.69
N ASP A 541 -7.75 10.17 -28.93
CA ASP A 541 -7.30 11.47 -29.44
C ASP A 541 -8.29 12.19 -30.36
N ASP A 542 -9.48 11.64 -30.57
CA ASP A 542 -10.61 12.23 -31.29
C ASP A 542 -10.31 12.52 -32.79
N ASP A 543 -9.45 11.72 -33.45
CA ASP A 543 -9.03 11.94 -34.85
C ASP A 543 -9.89 11.19 -35.91
N GLU A 544 -10.97 10.54 -35.46
CA GLU A 544 -11.86 9.66 -36.22
C GLU A 544 -11.29 8.24 -36.53
N LEU A 545 -10.15 7.85 -35.93
CA LEU A 545 -9.54 6.53 -36.04
C LEU A 545 -9.38 5.87 -34.65
N GLY A 546 -10.25 4.91 -34.32
CA GLY A 546 -10.23 4.33 -32.97
C GLY A 546 -8.99 3.52 -32.60
N ASP A 547 -8.65 3.52 -31.31
CA ASP A 547 -7.40 3.02 -30.71
C ASP A 547 -7.04 1.59 -31.14
N TYR A 548 -8.03 0.69 -31.21
CA TYR A 548 -7.81 -0.67 -31.68
C TYR A 548 -7.24 -0.71 -33.11
N ASP A 549 -7.81 0.07 -34.03
CA ASP A 549 -7.39 0.09 -35.43
C ASP A 549 -6.01 0.75 -35.57
N GLU A 550 -5.75 1.80 -34.81
CA GLU A 550 -4.43 2.41 -34.73
C GLU A 550 -3.35 1.43 -34.27
N ILE A 551 -3.59 0.68 -33.20
CA ILE A 551 -2.58 -0.26 -32.66
C ILE A 551 -2.36 -1.47 -33.56
N TYR A 552 -3.44 -2.04 -34.11
CA TYR A 552 -3.39 -3.35 -34.75
C TYR A 552 -3.47 -3.33 -36.28
N LEU A 553 -3.99 -2.26 -36.88
CA LEU A 553 -4.17 -2.14 -38.32
C LEU A 553 -3.21 -1.13 -38.95
N TYR A 554 -3.12 0.08 -38.40
CA TYR A 554 -2.40 1.21 -39.01
C TYR A 554 -1.03 1.51 -38.37
N PHE A 555 -0.82 1.08 -37.13
CA PHE A 555 0.40 1.28 -36.33
C PHE A 555 0.74 2.75 -36.03
N THR A 556 -0.28 3.59 -35.91
CA THR A 556 -0.23 4.99 -35.43
C THR A 556 -0.18 5.07 -33.90
N ASP A 557 -0.06 6.27 -33.34
CA ASP A 557 -0.04 6.55 -31.90
C ASP A 557 -1.42 7.03 -31.44
N PRO A 558 -2.21 6.21 -30.70
CA PRO A 558 -3.59 6.55 -30.28
C PRO A 558 -3.75 7.72 -29.32
N THR A 559 -2.66 8.40 -29.02
CA THR A 559 -2.65 9.55 -28.12
C THR A 559 -2.25 10.84 -28.84
N SER A 560 -2.22 10.79 -30.17
CA SER A 560 -1.69 11.82 -31.05
C SER A 560 -2.45 11.82 -32.38
N GLU A 561 -3.37 12.78 -32.52
CA GLU A 561 -4.16 13.04 -33.74
C GLU A 561 -3.33 13.02 -35.06
N ASP A 562 -2.02 13.28 -35.01
CA ASP A 562 -1.08 13.34 -36.15
C ASP A 562 0.23 12.59 -35.76
N SER A 563 0.39 11.35 -36.20
CA SER A 563 1.49 10.46 -35.78
C SER A 563 2.85 10.81 -36.36
N ASP A 564 2.89 11.39 -37.55
CA ASP A 564 4.13 11.71 -38.27
C ASP A 564 4.51 13.19 -38.25
N PHE A 565 3.63 14.03 -37.72
CA PHE A 565 3.74 15.46 -37.49
C PHE A 565 3.78 16.31 -38.76
N ASP A 566 3.07 15.90 -39.81
CA ASP A 566 2.97 16.63 -41.08
C ASP A 566 1.83 17.69 -41.10
N GLY A 567 0.90 17.60 -40.15
CA GLY A 567 -0.24 18.49 -39.98
C GLY A 567 -1.55 17.98 -40.60
N LEU A 568 -1.62 16.71 -41.01
CA LEU A 568 -2.84 15.96 -41.29
C LEU A 568 -3.13 15.01 -40.13
N GLU A 569 -4.42 14.75 -39.89
CA GLU A 569 -4.85 13.80 -38.86
C GLU A 569 -4.78 12.36 -39.42
N ASP A 570 -4.40 11.36 -38.62
CA ASP A 570 -4.16 9.99 -39.11
C ASP A 570 -5.45 9.40 -39.72
N GLY A 571 -6.60 9.60 -39.05
CA GLY A 571 -7.92 9.22 -39.55
C GLY A 571 -8.28 9.87 -40.90
N PHE A 572 -7.87 11.13 -41.11
CA PHE A 572 -8.03 11.82 -42.40
C PHE A 572 -7.16 11.18 -43.48
N GLU A 573 -5.90 10.89 -43.18
CA GLU A 573 -4.94 10.30 -44.11
C GLU A 573 -5.38 8.92 -44.59
N ILE A 574 -5.84 8.06 -43.67
CA ILE A 574 -6.39 6.74 -44.01
C ILE A 574 -7.61 6.85 -44.93
N ASN A 575 -8.51 7.80 -44.68
CA ASN A 575 -9.67 8.03 -45.54
C ASN A 575 -9.30 8.62 -46.91
N ALA A 576 -8.21 9.39 -46.97
CA ALA A 576 -7.64 9.94 -48.21
C ALA A 576 -6.78 8.92 -48.99
N GLY A 577 -6.35 7.82 -48.36
CA GLY A 577 -5.47 6.81 -48.94
C GLY A 577 -3.98 7.14 -48.87
N LEU A 578 -3.60 7.99 -47.91
CA LEU A 578 -2.24 8.40 -47.57
C LEU A 578 -1.63 7.43 -46.52
N ASP A 579 -0.35 7.59 -46.23
CA ASP A 579 0.41 6.82 -45.24
C ASP A 579 0.62 7.68 -43.97
N PRO A 580 -0.16 7.46 -42.89
CA PRO A 580 -0.12 8.30 -41.67
C PRO A 580 1.18 8.19 -40.86
N LEU A 581 2.13 7.39 -41.34
CA LEU A 581 3.47 7.25 -40.74
C LEU A 581 4.55 7.92 -41.60
N SER A 582 4.16 8.66 -42.64
CA SER A 582 5.06 9.26 -43.61
C SER A 582 4.56 10.63 -44.10
N PRO A 583 5.27 11.73 -43.78
CA PRO A 583 4.83 13.11 -44.10
C PRO A 583 4.90 13.45 -45.60
N ASP A 584 5.13 12.44 -46.44
CA ASP A 584 5.34 12.42 -47.89
C ASP A 584 5.04 10.97 -48.34
N SER A 585 3.76 10.71 -48.61
CA SER A 585 3.22 9.37 -48.91
C SER A 585 3.80 8.76 -50.17
N ASP A 586 3.98 9.56 -51.22
CA ASP A 586 4.50 9.07 -52.48
C ASP A 586 6.03 9.14 -52.59
N GLN A 587 6.70 9.84 -51.69
CA GLN A 587 8.15 10.04 -51.58
C GLN A 587 8.78 10.87 -52.72
N ASP A 588 8.09 11.90 -53.20
CA ASP A 588 8.60 12.81 -54.24
C ASP A 588 9.34 14.05 -53.69
N SER A 589 9.32 14.27 -52.37
CA SER A 589 9.86 15.43 -51.63
C SER A 589 8.94 16.64 -51.47
N LEU A 590 7.68 16.56 -51.90
CA LEU A 590 6.58 17.38 -51.38
C LEU A 590 5.91 16.63 -50.23
N GLY A 591 5.37 17.37 -49.26
CA GLY A 591 4.62 16.76 -48.18
C GLY A 591 3.13 16.73 -48.49
N ASP A 592 2.41 15.78 -47.91
CA ASP A 592 1.02 15.49 -48.25
C ASP A 592 0.11 16.71 -48.02
N LEU A 593 0.29 17.40 -46.89
CA LEU A 593 -0.41 18.65 -46.60
C LEU A 593 -0.18 19.72 -47.70
N PHE A 594 1.04 19.83 -48.23
CA PHE A 594 1.33 20.79 -49.31
C PHE A 594 0.59 20.41 -50.59
N GLU A 595 0.60 19.12 -50.94
CA GLU A 595 -0.03 18.62 -52.14
C GLU A 595 -1.55 18.76 -52.11
N ILE A 596 -2.19 18.38 -50.99
CA ILE A 596 -3.63 18.55 -50.78
C ILE A 596 -4.04 20.02 -50.90
N LEU A 597 -3.30 20.93 -50.27
CA LEU A 597 -3.60 22.37 -50.34
C LEU A 597 -3.42 22.96 -51.74
N ASN A 598 -2.59 22.33 -52.59
CA ASN A 598 -2.33 22.76 -53.97
C ASN A 598 -3.06 21.92 -55.04
N GLN A 599 -3.96 21.02 -54.65
CA GLN A 599 -4.73 20.15 -55.57
C GLN A 599 -3.84 19.19 -56.38
N LEU A 600 -2.71 18.79 -55.80
CA LEU A 600 -1.84 17.74 -56.32
C LEU A 600 -2.27 16.37 -55.79
N ASN A 601 -1.73 15.29 -56.35
CA ASN A 601 -2.03 13.94 -55.94
C ASN A 601 -0.90 13.37 -55.06
N ALA A 602 -1.04 13.49 -53.75
CA ALA A 602 -0.09 13.00 -52.75
C ALA A 602 0.17 11.47 -52.74
N THR A 603 -0.53 10.69 -53.58
CA THR A 603 -0.24 9.25 -53.76
C THR A 603 0.51 8.96 -55.07
N ASN A 604 0.83 9.99 -55.85
CA ASN A 604 1.41 9.85 -57.18
C ASN A 604 2.32 11.01 -57.54
N LYS A 605 3.62 10.70 -57.57
CA LYS A 605 4.73 11.62 -57.84
C LYS A 605 4.58 12.54 -59.04
N ASP A 606 3.73 12.18 -60.01
CA ASP A 606 3.54 12.84 -61.30
C ASP A 606 2.03 13.00 -61.53
N THR A 607 1.46 14.08 -61.01
CA THR A 607 0.01 14.33 -60.95
C THR A 607 -0.63 14.39 -62.34
N ASP A 608 0.05 14.97 -63.32
CA ASP A 608 -0.47 15.14 -64.68
C ASP A 608 0.04 14.11 -65.71
N GLY A 609 1.00 13.27 -65.32
CA GLY A 609 1.47 12.10 -66.05
C GLY A 609 2.40 12.42 -67.20
N ASP A 610 3.13 13.53 -67.13
CA ASP A 610 3.96 14.04 -68.22
C ASP A 610 5.40 13.51 -68.20
N GLY A 611 5.82 12.92 -67.07
CA GLY A 611 7.10 12.28 -66.87
C GLY A 611 8.08 13.02 -65.95
N TRP A 612 7.76 14.22 -65.48
CA TRP A 612 8.42 14.84 -64.32
C TRP A 612 7.64 14.59 -63.04
N SER A 613 8.28 14.84 -61.89
CA SER A 613 7.57 14.78 -60.61
C SER A 613 7.07 16.15 -60.19
N ASP A 614 6.02 16.20 -59.40
CA ASP A 614 5.42 17.42 -58.90
C ASP A 614 6.46 18.28 -58.15
N ALA A 615 7.28 17.66 -57.30
CA ALA A 615 8.40 18.32 -56.62
C ALA A 615 9.38 19.01 -57.59
N TYR A 616 9.69 18.34 -58.71
CA TYR A 616 10.58 18.89 -59.74
C TYR A 616 9.94 20.10 -60.39
N GLU A 617 8.68 19.98 -60.76
CA GLU A 617 7.96 21.06 -61.42
C GLU A 617 7.80 22.29 -60.52
N VAL A 618 7.53 22.10 -59.23
CA VAL A 618 7.53 23.18 -58.23
C VAL A 618 8.91 23.85 -58.12
N GLU A 619 10.00 23.08 -58.08
CA GLU A 619 11.37 23.64 -58.01
C GLU A 619 11.74 24.44 -59.28
N PHE A 620 11.27 24.01 -60.45
CA PHE A 620 11.63 24.61 -61.75
C PHE A 620 10.59 25.59 -62.32
N CYS A 621 9.53 25.88 -61.56
CA CYS A 621 8.41 26.74 -61.94
C CYS A 621 7.65 26.25 -63.19
N LEU A 622 7.49 24.94 -63.31
CA LEU A 622 6.56 24.29 -64.24
C LEU A 622 5.20 24.13 -63.55
N SER A 623 4.22 23.56 -64.26
CA SER A 623 2.86 23.42 -63.76
C SER A 623 2.52 21.95 -63.48
N PRO A 624 2.56 21.49 -62.21
CA PRO A 624 2.34 20.07 -61.85
C PRO A 624 0.95 19.47 -62.15
N THR A 625 0.06 20.26 -62.74
CA THR A 625 -1.31 19.87 -63.09
C THR A 625 -1.59 20.06 -64.58
N ASN A 626 -0.57 20.43 -65.35
CA ASN A 626 -0.67 20.71 -66.77
C ASN A 626 0.55 20.10 -67.50
N PRO A 627 0.33 19.00 -68.26
CA PRO A 627 1.42 18.18 -68.80
C PRO A 627 2.14 18.83 -70.00
N ASP A 628 1.99 20.14 -70.21
CA ASP A 628 2.55 20.98 -71.29
C ASP A 628 2.45 22.44 -70.84
N THR A 629 3.42 22.89 -70.02
CA THR A 629 3.38 24.18 -69.31
C THR A 629 3.29 25.38 -70.26
N ASP A 630 3.95 25.32 -71.42
CA ASP A 630 3.99 26.42 -72.38
C ASP A 630 2.99 26.30 -73.54
N GLY A 631 2.33 25.14 -73.66
CA GLY A 631 1.25 24.86 -74.59
C GLY A 631 1.70 24.62 -76.03
N ASP A 632 2.96 24.24 -76.26
CA ASP A 632 3.52 24.03 -77.60
C ASP A 632 3.23 22.64 -78.21
N GLY A 633 2.68 21.74 -77.39
CA GLY A 633 2.22 20.41 -77.75
C GLY A 633 3.24 19.29 -77.46
N ILE A 634 4.35 19.59 -76.79
CA ILE A 634 5.32 18.60 -76.29
C ILE A 634 5.19 18.55 -74.76
N PRO A 635 5.01 17.36 -74.14
CA PRO A 635 4.95 17.29 -72.69
C PRO A 635 6.24 17.74 -72.01
N ASP A 636 6.20 18.33 -70.81
CA ASP A 636 7.38 18.94 -70.17
C ASP A 636 8.46 17.87 -69.89
N GLY A 637 8.05 16.64 -69.57
CA GLY A 637 8.89 15.43 -69.50
C GLY A 637 9.77 15.17 -70.72
N LEU A 638 9.34 15.65 -71.88
CA LEU A 638 9.97 15.43 -73.19
C LEU A 638 10.45 16.71 -73.86
N ASP A 639 10.13 17.88 -73.31
CA ASP A 639 10.51 19.16 -73.88
C ASP A 639 11.90 19.64 -73.39
N TRP A 640 12.68 20.24 -74.29
CA TRP A 640 14.01 20.74 -73.98
C TRP A 640 14.02 22.18 -73.44
N ASP A 641 12.88 22.91 -73.48
CA ASP A 641 12.63 24.23 -72.82
C ASP A 641 11.14 24.40 -72.52
N PRO A 642 10.61 23.63 -71.55
CA PRO A 642 9.18 23.57 -71.18
C PRO A 642 8.55 24.88 -70.65
N ARG A 643 9.24 26.01 -70.81
CA ARG A 643 8.79 27.34 -70.37
C ARG A 643 8.63 28.33 -71.52
N ASP A 644 9.08 27.99 -72.72
CA ASP A 644 9.26 28.93 -73.82
C ASP A 644 8.80 28.34 -75.18
N HIS A 645 7.49 28.50 -75.44
CA HIS A 645 6.78 27.97 -76.60
C HIS A 645 7.55 28.15 -77.94
N TRP A 646 8.04 27.05 -78.52
CA TRP A 646 9.20 27.12 -79.43
C TRP A 646 8.95 27.41 -80.90
N ILE A 647 7.77 27.91 -81.24
CA ILE A 647 7.39 28.05 -82.65
C ILE A 647 8.10 29.21 -83.40
N ASN A 648 8.98 29.99 -82.78
CA ASN A 648 9.49 31.22 -83.41
C ASN A 648 10.83 31.16 -84.20
N VAL A 649 11.59 30.04 -84.24
CA VAL A 649 12.99 30.10 -84.74
C VAL A 649 13.32 29.31 -86.02
N ILE A 650 12.43 28.45 -86.54
CA ILE A 650 12.79 27.59 -87.70
C ILE A 650 12.69 28.30 -89.07
N ALA A 651 11.91 29.38 -89.19
CA ALA A 651 11.71 30.04 -90.48
C ALA A 651 12.97 30.78 -91.07
N PRO A 652 13.85 31.45 -90.28
CA PRO A 652 14.92 32.26 -90.86
C PRO A 652 16.20 31.49 -91.24
N ILE A 653 16.55 30.41 -90.53
CA ILE A 653 17.85 29.74 -90.67
C ILE A 653 17.91 28.91 -91.96
N ALA A 654 16.82 28.23 -92.31
CA ALA A 654 16.72 27.47 -93.56
C ALA A 654 16.83 28.39 -94.79
N LEU A 655 16.27 29.60 -94.72
CA LEU A 655 16.33 30.58 -95.81
C LEU A 655 17.75 31.13 -96.04
N PHE A 656 18.53 31.30 -94.96
CA PHE A 656 19.89 31.83 -95.01
C PHE A 656 20.90 30.83 -95.62
N ALA A 657 20.73 29.53 -95.36
CA ALA A 657 21.60 28.48 -95.93
C ALA A 657 21.49 28.39 -97.46
N ILE A 658 20.30 28.60 -98.03
CA ILE A 658 20.06 28.55 -99.49
C ILE A 658 20.75 29.72 -100.21
N LEU A 659 20.80 30.90 -99.58
CA LEU A 659 21.47 32.09 -100.15
C LEU A 659 23.00 31.94 -100.23
N ILE A 660 23.62 31.26 -99.26
CA ILE A 660 25.08 31.05 -99.27
C ILE A 660 25.50 30.08 -100.38
N LEU A 661 24.75 28.99 -100.57
CA LEU A 661 25.06 27.97 -101.58
C LEU A 661 24.96 28.52 -103.01
N THR A 662 23.98 29.38 -103.28
CA THR A 662 23.82 30.03 -104.60
C THR A 662 24.95 31.03 -104.90
N GLY A 663 25.45 31.76 -103.89
CA GLY A 663 26.59 32.67 -104.03
C GLY A 663 27.92 31.96 -104.37
N ILE A 664 28.20 30.83 -103.73
CA ILE A 664 29.44 30.05 -103.95
C ILE A 664 29.49 29.49 -105.38
N PHE A 665 28.37 28.99 -105.89
CA PHE A 665 28.30 28.40 -107.23
C PHE A 665 28.51 29.46 -108.33
N GLY A 666 28.01 30.68 -108.12
CA GLY A 666 28.23 31.81 -109.03
C GLY A 666 29.70 32.24 -109.12
N PHE A 667 30.41 32.27 -107.99
CA PHE A 667 31.81 32.70 -107.93
C PHE A 667 32.77 31.71 -108.62
N LEU A 668 32.52 30.41 -108.48
CA LEU A 668 33.32 29.36 -109.15
C LEU A 668 33.21 29.42 -110.69
N LYS A 669 32.00 29.70 -111.21
CA LYS A 669 31.76 29.82 -112.66
C LYS A 669 32.52 30.99 -113.28
N LEU A 670 32.62 32.12 -112.59
CA LEU A 670 33.30 33.33 -113.09
C LEU A 670 34.84 33.13 -113.15
N ARG A 671 35.39 32.32 -112.24
CA ARG A 671 36.83 32.04 -112.17
C ARG A 671 37.30 31.10 -113.30
N LEU A 672 36.43 30.21 -113.76
CA LEU A 672 36.67 29.31 -114.90
C LEU A 672 36.70 30.08 -116.23
N TYR A 673 35.75 31.00 -116.45
CA TYR A 673 35.72 31.81 -117.69
C TYR A 673 36.97 32.67 -117.87
N LYS A 674 37.46 33.31 -116.79
CA LYS A 674 38.69 34.14 -116.87
C LYS A 674 39.98 33.35 -117.15
N ARG A 675 40.00 32.04 -116.90
CA ARG A 675 41.18 31.19 -117.20
C ARG A 675 41.23 30.78 -118.68
N LEU A 676 40.07 30.54 -119.31
CA LEU A 676 39.98 30.19 -120.72
C LEU A 676 40.41 31.36 -121.63
N ASP A 677 39.94 32.58 -121.33
CA ASP A 677 40.32 33.78 -122.10
C ASP A 677 41.84 34.08 -122.02
N ALA A 678 42.50 33.69 -120.92
CA ALA A 678 43.92 33.91 -120.71
C ALA A 678 44.82 32.88 -121.44
N GLU A 679 44.30 31.69 -121.77
CA GLU A 679 45.01 30.69 -122.57
C GLU A 679 44.89 30.96 -124.08
N GLU A 680 43.72 31.39 -124.58
CA GLU A 680 43.57 31.78 -126.00
C GLU A 680 44.44 33.01 -126.37
N ALA A 681 44.62 33.96 -125.44
CA ALA A 681 45.48 35.12 -125.67
C ALA A 681 46.98 34.78 -125.75
N ARG A 682 47.43 33.62 -125.25
CA ARG A 682 48.83 33.19 -125.33
C ARG A 682 49.17 32.45 -126.63
N GLU A 683 48.21 31.79 -127.28
CA GLU A 683 48.44 31.12 -128.57
C GLU A 683 48.45 32.07 -129.77
N ALA A 684 47.82 33.26 -129.66
CA ALA A 684 47.76 34.24 -130.75
C ALA A 684 49.05 35.08 -130.97
N THR A 685 50.07 34.93 -130.11
CA THR A 685 51.37 35.62 -130.22
C THR A 685 52.57 34.69 -130.53
N ALA A 686 52.29 33.46 -130.96
CA ALA A 686 53.28 32.53 -131.51
C ALA A 686 53.44 32.67 -133.03
#